data_AF-A0A364L0F1-F1
#
_entry.id   AF-A0A364L0F1-F1
#
_cell.length_a   1.000
_cell.length_b   1.000
_cell.length_c   1.000
_cell.angle_alpha   90.00
_cell.angle_beta   90.00
_cell.angle_gamma   90.00
#
_symmetry.space_group_name_H-M   'P 1'
#
loop_
_entity.id
_entity.type
_entity.pdbx_description
1 polymer ?
#
loop_
_entity_poly.entity_id
_entity_poly.type
_entity_poly.pdbx_seq_one_letter_code
_entity_poly.pdbx_strand_id
1 'polypeptide(L)'
;MKAQVIHTFDSPYILEDVPFPGPPQGLELLIRVGAASYCHTDAIFASGKFGGNLPMVSSHEFAGTVVALGPDIAKLNDINEGILTKLEIGSRVGVAPRPFNPCGKCWECRNAPGDQIGVGHGVKFSLRCPQASTLGINIYGGFAEYAIVDCRQVVVLPDSISFIDAAPLMCAGYTMFSAFKKGDFKPGSRIGIVGCGGGLGHVGLQFGVALGYEMVGIDAQDGPLQLAKNLDTGAKIFDARVTEPEDVLKAIDDGAVKDPRERGVDAVMILPETQRAFEYGMKILRYHGTCMMISTPAKGFHVSSHDVVLRDIKIVGVLPGRRAWLLEMFDVVAEKGIRPISKKYTLSQVNDLVKGCEEGHGDLWTHESDFSSICSDDTSVAIVEKDAHAAASIHFLENITADTRKYRGIHPIEALQSHQESLGKLVQKALSSLPPVEQDGSTNNAALASHILPRTGEPTRRRLPDFISVTRGPGMRSNLSVGLDTAKGLAVAWQIPIVGVHHMQAHLLTPRLVSALNSSASIDLQPRFPFLSALVSGGHSMLVHTKSLLNHEILATTADIAIGETLDKSARLILPESVIESANTTMYGKILEKFAFPNGPADYADYQPLKNRGEEVVKHNNIWGWSFTTPYANTRDLKFSFSSVSSMARKIMADKAKSNVEVTQDERVALARESMRVCFEHLASRTIIALEHLQRQSKLRRRHQEVDILVVSGGVAANRFLMTVLRSFLDVRGFSHIRVIAPPPYLCTDNAAMIGWAGIEMFEAGYTTDLSCRAIRKWTLDPSAEDGGILGAEGWIRGEKVDP
;
A
#
# COMPACT_ATOMS: atom_id res chain seq x y z
N MET A 1 -10.74 16.91 6.15
CA MET A 1 -10.31 15.54 5.80
C MET A 1 -11.55 14.71 5.54
N LYS A 2 -11.48 13.70 4.68
CA LYS A 2 -12.62 12.82 4.44
C LYS A 2 -12.80 11.83 5.59
N ALA A 3 -14.05 11.64 5.98
CA ALA A 3 -14.45 10.62 6.94
C ALA A 3 -15.85 10.09 6.61
N GLN A 4 -16.13 8.88 7.06
CA GLN A 4 -17.47 8.30 7.06
C GLN A 4 -18.09 8.55 8.43
N VAL A 5 -19.18 9.31 8.43
CA VAL A 5 -19.80 9.84 9.65
C VAL A 5 -21.19 9.25 9.79
N ILE A 6 -21.50 8.70 10.96
CA ILE A 6 -22.87 8.37 11.34
C ILE A 6 -23.47 9.55 12.12
N HIS A 7 -24.56 10.10 11.60
CA HIS A 7 -25.26 11.25 12.21
C HIS A 7 -26.43 10.83 13.09
N THR A 8 -27.04 9.69 12.75
CA THR A 8 -28.19 9.12 13.45
C THR A 8 -28.01 7.60 13.57
N PHE A 9 -28.42 7.01 14.69
CA PHE A 9 -28.45 5.55 14.81
C PHE A 9 -29.41 4.94 13.78
N ASP A 10 -29.17 3.66 13.44
CA ASP A 10 -29.93 2.91 12.42
C ASP A 10 -29.97 3.63 11.05
N SER A 11 -28.92 4.38 10.71
CA SER A 11 -28.80 5.07 9.42
C SER A 11 -27.44 4.81 8.77
N PRO A 12 -27.35 4.86 7.41
CA PRO A 12 -26.09 4.69 6.71
C PRO A 12 -25.06 5.75 7.08
N TYR A 13 -23.79 5.40 6.92
CA TYR A 13 -22.68 6.35 7.02
C TYR A 13 -22.72 7.36 5.87
N ILE A 14 -22.34 8.61 6.15
CA ILE A 14 -22.25 9.68 5.16
C ILE A 14 -20.78 10.04 4.96
N LEU A 15 -20.31 9.98 3.71
CA LEU A 15 -18.96 10.43 3.36
C LEU A 15 -18.95 11.95 3.27
N GLU A 16 -18.24 12.60 4.17
CA GLU A 16 -18.17 14.07 4.23
C GLU A 16 -16.78 14.57 4.60
N ASP A 17 -16.59 15.89 4.45
CA ASP A 17 -15.40 16.57 4.95
C ASP A 17 -15.60 16.96 6.41
N VAL A 18 -14.79 16.39 7.30
CA VAL A 18 -14.72 16.75 8.71
C VAL A 18 -13.48 17.60 8.98
N PRO A 19 -13.49 18.45 10.04
CA PRO A 19 -12.31 19.18 10.46
C PRO A 19 -11.11 18.26 10.70
N PHE A 20 -9.92 18.71 10.31
CA PHE A 20 -8.70 18.01 10.63
C PHE A 20 -8.48 18.04 12.16
N PRO A 21 -8.08 16.93 12.81
CA PRO A 21 -8.14 16.80 14.27
C PRO A 21 -7.07 17.59 15.05
N GLY A 22 -6.36 18.51 14.38
CA GLY A 22 -5.34 19.36 15.00
C GLY A 22 -4.05 18.60 15.38
N PRO A 23 -3.07 19.29 15.99
CA PRO A 23 -1.86 18.65 16.48
C PRO A 23 -2.15 17.78 17.72
N PRO A 24 -1.51 16.60 17.86
CA PRO A 24 -1.70 15.73 19.01
C PRO A 24 -1.16 16.37 20.30
N GLN A 25 -1.85 16.13 21.42
CA GLN A 25 -1.52 16.68 22.74
C GLN A 25 -1.03 15.60 23.70
N GLY A 26 -0.19 15.97 24.68
CA GLY A 26 0.33 15.05 25.70
C GLY A 26 0.85 13.72 25.14
N LEU A 27 0.12 12.63 25.45
CA LEU A 27 0.40 11.24 25.06
C LEU A 27 -0.35 10.78 23.80
N GLU A 28 -0.86 11.71 23.01
CA GLU A 28 -1.55 11.44 21.75
C GLU A 28 -0.58 11.28 20.57
N LEU A 29 -1.04 10.56 19.57
CA LEU A 29 -0.42 10.41 18.27
C LEU A 29 -1.44 10.82 17.21
N LEU A 30 -0.95 11.48 16.16
CA LEU A 30 -1.75 11.64 14.94
C LEU A 30 -1.37 10.53 13.97
N ILE A 31 -2.34 9.71 13.61
CA ILE A 31 -2.19 8.59 12.69
C ILE A 31 -2.83 8.94 11.37
N ARG A 32 -2.08 8.80 10.28
CA ARG A 32 -2.66 8.69 8.93
C ARG A 32 -3.15 7.26 8.76
N VAL A 33 -4.45 7.08 8.71
CA VAL A 33 -5.07 5.74 8.64
C VAL A 33 -4.74 5.14 7.29
N GLY A 34 -4.18 3.93 7.29
CA GLY A 34 -3.84 3.12 6.12
C GLY A 34 -4.93 2.09 5.78
N ALA A 35 -5.50 1.47 6.80
CA ALA A 35 -6.68 0.63 6.67
C ALA A 35 -7.47 0.63 7.97
N ALA A 36 -8.78 0.51 7.89
CA ALA A 36 -9.67 0.33 9.03
C ALA A 36 -10.60 -0.84 8.75
N SER A 37 -10.91 -1.64 9.76
CA SER A 37 -11.87 -2.73 9.63
C SER A 37 -13.17 -2.41 10.37
N TYR A 38 -14.19 -3.17 9.98
CA TYR A 38 -15.53 -3.09 10.56
C TYR A 38 -15.83 -4.39 11.30
N CYS A 39 -16.13 -4.27 12.58
CA CYS A 39 -16.49 -5.42 13.39
C CYS A 39 -17.88 -5.29 14.01
N HIS A 40 -18.29 -6.32 14.74
CA HIS A 40 -19.61 -6.37 15.36
C HIS A 40 -19.87 -5.22 16.34
N THR A 41 -18.83 -4.72 17.02
CA THR A 41 -18.97 -3.55 17.91
C THR A 41 -19.39 -2.30 17.16
N ASP A 42 -18.88 -2.08 15.95
CA ASP A 42 -19.27 -0.94 15.11
C ASP A 42 -20.73 -1.07 14.66
N ALA A 43 -21.18 -2.29 14.38
CA ALA A 43 -22.59 -2.57 14.07
C ALA A 43 -23.52 -2.34 15.28
N ILE A 44 -23.12 -2.79 16.48
CA ILE A 44 -23.90 -2.54 17.71
C ILE A 44 -23.97 -1.03 18.00
N PHE A 45 -22.85 -0.30 17.83
CA PHE A 45 -22.84 1.16 17.97
C PHE A 45 -23.76 1.83 16.95
N ALA A 46 -23.66 1.45 15.67
CA ALA A 46 -24.50 1.99 14.61
C ALA A 46 -26.00 1.76 14.87
N SER A 47 -26.36 0.62 15.49
CA SER A 47 -27.75 0.33 15.90
C SER A 47 -28.23 1.07 17.17
N GLY A 48 -27.39 1.91 17.78
CA GLY A 48 -27.73 2.66 18.99
C GLY A 48 -27.78 1.83 20.28
N LYS A 49 -27.58 0.51 20.23
CA LYS A 49 -27.62 -0.37 21.40
C LYS A 49 -26.53 -0.10 22.44
N PHE A 50 -25.37 0.42 22.03
CA PHE A 50 -24.33 0.88 22.96
C PHE A 50 -24.56 2.29 23.51
N GLY A 51 -25.47 3.07 22.90
CA GLY A 51 -25.47 4.53 23.05
C GLY A 51 -24.15 5.15 22.55
N GLY A 52 -23.91 6.40 22.92
CA GLY A 52 -22.68 7.13 22.57
C GLY A 52 -22.97 8.50 21.96
N ASN A 53 -21.91 9.14 21.46
CA ASN A 53 -22.00 10.51 20.93
C ASN A 53 -22.27 10.45 19.43
N LEU A 54 -23.16 11.31 18.94
CA LEU A 54 -23.37 11.56 17.51
C LEU A 54 -23.19 13.07 17.24
N PRO A 55 -22.68 13.48 16.06
CA PRO A 55 -22.19 12.64 14.97
C PRO A 55 -20.86 11.95 15.29
N MET A 56 -20.61 10.77 14.72
CA MET A 56 -19.43 9.93 15.03
C MET A 56 -18.73 9.40 13.79
N VAL A 57 -17.40 9.38 13.82
CA VAL A 57 -16.57 8.57 12.93
C VAL A 57 -16.31 7.24 13.64
N SER A 58 -16.85 6.14 13.12
CA SER A 58 -16.72 4.80 13.74
C SER A 58 -15.38 4.11 13.41
N SER A 59 -15.27 2.82 13.75
CA SER A 59 -14.08 1.96 13.72
C SER A 59 -13.11 2.18 14.87
N HIS A 60 -12.91 1.13 15.66
CA HIS A 60 -11.96 1.10 16.77
C HIS A 60 -10.73 0.24 16.47
N GLU A 61 -10.65 -0.31 15.27
CA GLU A 61 -9.65 -1.27 14.83
C GLU A 61 -9.09 -0.86 13.46
N PHE A 62 -7.90 -0.27 13.48
CA PHE A 62 -7.28 0.25 12.28
C PHE A 62 -5.76 0.22 12.37
N ALA A 63 -5.12 0.42 11.23
CA ALA A 63 -3.67 0.46 11.11
C ALA A 63 -3.27 1.63 10.21
N GLY A 64 -2.10 2.22 10.47
CA GLY A 64 -1.67 3.41 9.76
C GLY A 64 -0.23 3.80 10.05
N THR A 65 0.09 5.04 9.68
CA THR A 65 1.43 5.61 9.87
C THR A 65 1.35 6.78 10.83
N VAL A 66 2.25 6.83 11.80
CA VAL A 66 2.40 7.98 12.71
C VAL A 66 2.88 9.19 11.91
N VAL A 67 2.15 10.31 11.94
CA VAL A 67 2.52 11.54 11.23
C VAL A 67 2.86 12.70 12.17
N ALA A 68 2.40 12.65 13.42
CA ALA A 68 2.84 13.58 14.47
C ALA A 68 2.80 12.91 15.85
N LEU A 69 3.67 13.38 16.74
CA LEU A 69 3.77 12.94 18.14
C LEU A 69 3.31 14.06 19.07
N GLY A 70 2.60 13.70 20.14
CA GLY A 70 2.32 14.62 21.23
C GLY A 70 3.59 15.03 21.97
N PRO A 71 3.59 16.21 22.62
CA PRO A 71 4.76 16.79 23.27
C PRO A 71 5.35 15.94 24.38
N ASP A 72 4.56 15.11 25.06
CA ASP A 72 5.07 14.26 26.15
C ASP A 72 5.74 13.00 25.59
N ILE A 73 5.22 12.44 24.48
CA ILE A 73 5.86 11.31 23.78
C ILE A 73 7.24 11.69 23.25
N ALA A 74 7.34 12.88 22.65
CA ALA A 74 8.61 13.38 22.13
C ALA A 74 9.70 13.40 23.23
N LYS A 75 9.35 13.86 24.44
CA LYS A 75 10.27 13.90 25.59
C LYS A 75 10.66 12.52 26.11
N LEU A 76 9.75 11.54 26.07
CA LEU A 76 10.00 10.18 26.57
C LEU A 76 10.95 9.39 25.66
N ASN A 77 10.88 9.63 24.35
CA ASN A 77 11.83 9.05 23.40
C ASN A 77 13.27 9.52 23.68
N ASP A 78 13.45 10.76 24.17
CA ASP A 78 14.77 11.35 24.42
C ASP A 78 15.48 10.77 25.67
N ILE A 79 14.73 10.21 26.62
CA ILE A 79 15.27 9.70 27.90
C ILE A 79 15.43 8.19 27.95
N ASN A 80 15.06 7.45 26.89
CA ASN A 80 15.06 5.97 26.85
C ASN A 80 14.30 5.32 28.03
N GLU A 81 13.40 6.07 28.69
CA GLU A 81 12.58 5.58 29.79
C GLU A 81 11.17 5.26 29.28
N GLY A 82 10.85 3.96 29.21
CA GLY A 82 9.46 3.54 29.08
C GLY A 82 9.27 2.24 28.32
N ILE A 83 8.13 1.60 28.63
CA ILE A 83 7.61 0.39 27.97
C ILE A 83 7.16 0.68 26.52
N LEU A 84 7.22 1.93 26.07
CA LEU A 84 6.89 2.34 24.70
C LEU A 84 8.12 2.11 23.81
N THR A 85 8.06 1.07 22.98
CA THR A 85 8.93 0.88 21.81
C THR A 85 9.04 2.20 21.04
N LYS A 86 10.25 2.59 20.60
CA LYS A 86 10.54 3.83 19.84
C LYS A 86 9.42 4.20 18.85
N LEU A 87 8.52 5.09 19.26
CA LEU A 87 7.45 5.60 18.40
C LEU A 87 7.96 6.86 17.73
N GLU A 88 8.28 6.75 16.44
CA GLU A 88 8.80 7.85 15.64
C GLU A 88 7.81 8.24 14.53
N ILE A 89 7.89 9.47 14.04
CA ILE A 89 7.17 9.86 12.82
C ILE A 89 7.58 8.93 11.67
N GLY A 90 6.61 8.42 10.92
CA GLY A 90 6.81 7.37 9.91
C GLY A 90 6.64 5.94 10.43
N SER A 91 6.50 5.74 11.74
CA SER A 91 6.27 4.41 12.31
C SER A 91 4.96 3.82 11.82
N ARG A 92 5.01 2.56 11.39
CA ARG A 92 3.83 1.78 11.01
C ARG A 92 3.21 1.20 12.27
N VAL A 93 1.95 1.53 12.55
CA VAL A 93 1.30 1.12 13.80
C VAL A 93 -0.09 0.54 13.56
N GLY A 94 -0.44 -0.44 14.38
CA GLY A 94 -1.81 -0.92 14.55
C GLY A 94 -2.41 -0.31 15.80
N VAL A 95 -3.70 0.03 15.74
CA VAL A 95 -4.47 0.67 16.82
C VAL A 95 -5.54 -0.30 17.31
N ALA A 96 -5.41 -0.72 18.57
CA ALA A 96 -6.32 -1.64 19.24
C ALA A 96 -7.44 -0.88 19.98
N PRO A 97 -8.59 -1.53 20.27
CA PRO A 97 -9.64 -1.01 21.15
C PRO A 97 -9.23 -1.01 22.63
N ARG A 98 -8.13 -0.31 22.93
CA ARG A 98 -7.67 -0.06 24.29
C ARG A 98 -8.22 1.31 24.75
N PRO A 99 -8.24 1.59 26.07
CA PRO A 99 -8.70 2.88 26.58
C PRO A 99 -7.94 4.08 26.00
N PHE A 100 -8.68 5.09 25.53
CA PHE A 100 -8.14 6.41 25.20
C PHE A 100 -8.12 7.27 26.47
N ASN A 101 -6.97 7.86 26.79
CA ASN A 101 -6.73 8.71 27.96
C ASN A 101 -7.23 8.13 29.31
N PRO A 102 -6.82 6.91 29.72
CA PRO A 102 -7.19 6.38 31.03
C PRO A 102 -6.62 7.23 32.17
N CYS A 103 -7.41 7.42 33.22
CA CYS A 103 -7.16 8.45 34.24
C CYS A 103 -5.98 8.19 35.20
N GLY A 104 -5.43 6.98 35.22
CA GLY A 104 -4.32 6.57 36.11
C GLY A 104 -4.62 6.52 37.63
N LYS A 105 -5.74 7.09 38.10
CA LYS A 105 -6.01 7.33 39.54
C LYS A 105 -7.20 6.55 40.12
N CYS A 106 -8.09 6.03 39.30
CA CYS A 106 -9.24 5.25 39.80
C CYS A 106 -8.78 3.92 40.43
N TRP A 107 -9.68 3.23 41.14
CA TRP A 107 -9.37 1.96 41.80
C TRP A 107 -8.84 0.92 40.80
N GLU A 108 -9.48 0.80 39.63
CA GLU A 108 -9.03 -0.08 38.55
C GLU A 108 -7.60 0.25 38.09
N CYS A 109 -7.31 1.53 37.82
CA CYS A 109 -5.97 1.95 37.38
C CYS A 109 -4.90 1.72 38.45
N ARG A 110 -5.15 2.07 39.72
CA ARG A 110 -4.18 1.91 40.82
C ARG A 110 -3.86 0.43 41.09
N ASN A 111 -4.84 -0.45 40.93
CA ASN A 111 -4.70 -1.89 41.18
C ASN A 111 -4.44 -2.69 39.89
N ALA A 112 -4.11 -2.03 38.78
CA ALA A 112 -3.86 -2.73 37.54
C ALA A 112 -2.63 -3.68 37.65
N PRO A 113 -2.62 -4.78 36.87
CA PRO A 113 -1.48 -5.69 36.78
C PRO A 113 -0.18 -4.97 36.41
N GLY A 114 0.97 -5.54 36.83
CA GLY A 114 2.29 -4.91 36.69
C GLY A 114 2.78 -4.64 35.26
N ASP A 115 2.11 -5.15 34.23
CA ASP A 115 2.38 -4.87 32.82
C ASP A 115 1.44 -3.82 32.21
N GLN A 116 0.56 -3.22 33.03
CA GLN A 116 -0.24 -2.04 32.69
C GLN A 116 0.34 -0.80 33.39
N ILE A 117 1.67 -0.69 33.33
CA ILE A 117 2.39 0.52 33.70
C ILE A 117 2.17 1.52 32.57
N GLY A 118 1.69 2.70 32.94
CA GLY A 118 1.52 3.83 32.06
C GLY A 118 2.86 4.46 31.70
N VAL A 119 2.78 5.73 31.35
CA VAL A 119 3.92 6.50 30.90
C VAL A 119 4.39 7.36 32.08
N GLY A 120 5.65 7.19 32.51
CA GLY A 120 6.22 7.76 33.75
C GLY A 120 6.30 6.76 34.91
N HIS A 121 7.34 6.89 35.76
CA HIS A 121 7.59 6.00 36.89
C HIS A 121 6.39 5.87 37.84
N GLY A 122 5.90 4.65 38.05
CA GLY A 122 4.90 4.32 39.08
C GLY A 122 3.43 4.56 38.72
N VAL A 123 3.12 5.12 37.55
CA VAL A 123 1.73 5.31 37.10
C VAL A 123 1.21 4.02 36.48
N LYS A 124 0.07 3.51 36.95
CA LYS A 124 -0.62 2.34 36.38
C LYS A 124 -1.93 2.75 35.73
N PHE A 125 -2.38 2.02 34.71
CA PHE A 125 -3.70 2.22 34.12
C PHE A 125 -4.42 0.89 33.93
N SER A 126 -5.75 0.92 33.86
CA SER A 126 -6.55 -0.28 33.62
C SER A 126 -7.24 -0.22 32.27
N LEU A 127 -7.29 -1.36 31.60
CA LEU A 127 -8.16 -1.60 30.44
C LEU A 127 -9.65 -1.37 30.72
N ARG A 128 -10.04 -1.43 32.00
CA ARG A 128 -11.41 -1.21 32.48
C ARG A 128 -11.55 0.13 33.19
N CYS A 129 -10.73 1.11 32.84
CA CYS A 129 -10.84 2.44 33.42
C CYS A 129 -12.23 3.04 33.09
N PRO A 130 -13.09 3.33 34.08
CA PRO A 130 -14.43 3.86 33.82
C PRO A 130 -14.42 5.32 33.33
N GLN A 131 -13.26 5.97 33.35
CA GLN A 131 -13.09 7.36 32.92
C GLN A 131 -12.45 7.47 31.52
N ALA A 132 -12.08 6.36 30.91
CA ALA A 132 -11.48 6.38 29.59
C ALA A 132 -12.53 6.45 28.49
N SER A 133 -12.12 6.96 27.33
CA SER A 133 -12.95 6.96 26.11
C SER A 133 -12.60 5.79 25.21
N THR A 134 -13.51 5.45 24.29
CA THR A 134 -13.32 4.39 23.29
C THR A 134 -13.41 4.97 21.89
N LEU A 135 -12.41 4.67 21.06
CA LEU A 135 -12.37 5.03 19.63
C LEU A 135 -13.59 4.46 18.92
N GLY A 136 -14.19 5.23 18.01
CA GLY A 136 -15.37 4.84 17.24
C GLY A 136 -16.68 4.78 18.03
N ILE A 137 -16.69 5.16 19.32
CA ILE A 137 -17.89 5.18 20.18
C ILE A 137 -18.06 6.53 20.88
N ASN A 138 -17.03 6.98 21.60
CA ASN A 138 -17.06 8.25 22.34
C ASN A 138 -16.16 9.32 21.70
N ILE A 139 -15.13 8.88 20.96
CA ILE A 139 -14.17 9.72 20.25
C ILE A 139 -13.97 9.14 18.83
N TYR A 140 -13.65 10.01 17.86
CA TYR A 140 -13.52 9.64 16.45
C TYR A 140 -12.53 8.49 16.23
N GLY A 141 -12.95 7.56 15.39
CA GLY A 141 -12.26 6.31 15.07
C GLY A 141 -11.56 6.30 13.71
N GLY A 142 -11.36 5.09 13.21
CA GLY A 142 -10.53 4.78 12.03
C GLY A 142 -11.20 5.01 10.67
N PHE A 143 -12.52 5.25 10.59
CA PHE A 143 -13.17 5.55 9.31
C PHE A 143 -12.96 6.99 8.81
N ALA A 144 -11.73 7.47 8.91
CA ALA A 144 -11.27 8.77 8.46
C ALA A 144 -9.87 8.67 7.84
N GLU A 145 -9.45 9.72 7.11
CA GLU A 145 -8.08 9.80 6.59
C GLU A 145 -7.03 9.94 7.71
N TYR A 146 -7.40 10.58 8.83
CA TYR A 146 -6.54 10.76 10.01
C TYR A 146 -7.34 10.53 11.30
N ALA A 147 -6.65 10.02 12.32
CA ALA A 147 -7.23 9.80 13.64
C ALA A 147 -6.22 10.18 14.74
N ILE A 148 -6.72 10.80 15.81
CA ILE A 148 -5.96 11.02 17.05
C ILE A 148 -6.14 9.78 17.93
N VAL A 149 -5.04 9.23 18.40
CA VAL A 149 -5.03 8.03 19.25
C VAL A 149 -4.09 8.22 20.43
N ASP A 150 -4.32 7.48 21.50
CA ASP A 150 -3.42 7.41 22.62
C ASP A 150 -2.27 6.43 22.31
N CYS A 151 -1.02 6.80 22.63
CA CYS A 151 0.13 5.92 22.39
C CYS A 151 0.04 4.55 23.07
N ARG A 152 -0.78 4.41 24.11
CA ARG A 152 -1.01 3.13 24.81
C ARG A 152 -1.96 2.20 24.06
N GLN A 153 -2.63 2.69 23.02
CA GLN A 153 -3.49 1.91 22.12
C GLN A 153 -2.71 1.29 20.96
N VAL A 154 -1.47 1.72 20.73
CA VAL A 154 -0.72 1.36 19.54
C VAL A 154 0.35 0.28 19.77
N VAL A 155 0.61 -0.47 18.70
CA VAL A 155 1.78 -1.34 18.56
C VAL A 155 2.45 -1.11 17.22
N VAL A 156 3.78 -1.17 17.19
CA VAL A 156 4.54 -1.08 15.95
C VAL A 156 4.36 -2.37 15.16
N LEU A 157 4.00 -2.24 13.88
CA LEU A 157 3.74 -3.37 13.01
C LEU A 157 5.03 -3.89 12.37
N PRO A 158 5.22 -5.21 12.30
CA PRO A 158 6.24 -5.82 11.44
C PRO A 158 6.07 -5.39 9.97
N ASP A 159 7.19 -5.24 9.27
CA ASP A 159 7.19 -4.85 7.85
C ASP A 159 6.52 -5.87 6.93
N SER A 160 6.45 -7.13 7.37
CA SER A 160 5.83 -8.24 6.63
C SER A 160 4.30 -8.23 6.65
N ILE A 161 3.67 -7.40 7.47
CA ILE A 161 2.22 -7.36 7.65
C ILE A 161 1.69 -6.08 7.03
N SER A 162 0.74 -6.18 6.09
CA SER A 162 0.12 -5.00 5.48
C SER A 162 -0.82 -4.29 6.46
N PHE A 163 -1.19 -3.03 6.20
CA PHE A 163 -2.20 -2.36 7.05
C PHE A 163 -3.56 -3.06 6.98
N ILE A 164 -3.87 -3.62 5.81
CA ILE A 164 -5.09 -4.40 5.56
C ILE A 164 -5.12 -5.63 6.47
N ASP A 165 -4.06 -6.44 6.48
CA ASP A 165 -4.02 -7.62 7.34
C ASP A 165 -3.94 -7.23 8.82
N ALA A 166 -3.32 -6.10 9.14
CA ALA A 166 -3.16 -5.65 10.52
C ALA A 166 -4.48 -5.16 11.14
N ALA A 167 -5.33 -4.43 10.41
CA ALA A 167 -6.53 -3.82 10.98
C ALA A 167 -7.46 -4.85 11.67
N PRO A 168 -7.85 -5.98 11.04
CA PRO A 168 -8.67 -7.00 11.69
C PRO A 168 -7.94 -7.74 12.82
N LEU A 169 -6.61 -7.82 12.77
CA LEU A 169 -5.82 -8.39 13.86
C LEU A 169 -5.88 -7.51 15.12
N MET A 170 -6.16 -6.21 14.99
CA MET A 170 -6.23 -5.28 16.12
C MET A 170 -7.43 -5.51 17.04
N CYS A 171 -8.54 -6.09 16.54
CA CYS A 171 -9.63 -6.56 17.39
C CYS A 171 -9.77 -8.08 17.37
N ALA A 172 -10.09 -8.68 16.22
CA ALA A 172 -10.44 -10.10 16.14
C ALA A 172 -9.25 -10.99 16.49
N GLY A 173 -8.09 -10.74 15.86
CA GLY A 173 -6.87 -11.47 16.18
C GLY A 173 -6.46 -11.29 17.64
N TYR A 174 -6.48 -10.04 18.12
CA TYR A 174 -6.11 -9.73 19.49
C TYR A 174 -7.02 -10.37 20.53
N THR A 175 -8.32 -10.42 20.27
CA THR A 175 -9.31 -11.05 21.14
C THR A 175 -9.09 -12.54 21.22
N MET A 176 -8.89 -13.22 20.08
CA MET A 176 -8.66 -14.66 20.06
C MET A 176 -7.33 -15.03 20.70
N PHE A 177 -6.26 -14.30 20.41
CA PHE A 177 -4.96 -14.52 21.06
C PHE A 177 -5.06 -14.31 22.58
N SER A 178 -5.77 -13.26 23.02
CA SER A 178 -6.04 -13.02 24.44
C SER A 178 -6.88 -14.12 25.07
N ALA A 179 -7.80 -14.76 24.33
CA ALA A 179 -8.57 -15.90 24.81
C ALA A 179 -7.65 -17.08 25.14
N PHE A 180 -6.75 -17.45 24.23
CA PHE A 180 -5.77 -18.52 24.48
C PHE A 180 -4.86 -18.21 25.65
N LYS A 181 -4.33 -16.98 25.73
CA LYS A 181 -3.46 -16.56 26.85
C LYS A 181 -4.17 -16.52 28.19
N LYS A 182 -5.43 -16.11 28.22
CA LYS A 182 -6.24 -16.09 29.45
C LYS A 182 -6.62 -17.50 29.91
N GLY A 183 -6.80 -18.42 28.97
CA GLY A 183 -7.11 -19.81 29.26
C GLY A 183 -5.94 -20.61 29.85
N ASP A 184 -4.69 -20.15 29.63
CA ASP A 184 -3.46 -20.79 30.09
C ASP A 184 -3.40 -22.30 29.75
N PHE A 185 -3.82 -22.60 28.50
CA PHE A 185 -3.89 -23.97 28.01
C PHE A 185 -2.50 -24.51 27.67
N LYS A 186 -2.33 -25.84 27.78
CA LYS A 186 -1.07 -26.50 27.44
C LYS A 186 -1.06 -26.90 25.97
N PRO A 187 0.10 -26.89 25.28
CA PRO A 187 0.21 -27.51 23.97
C PRO A 187 -0.30 -28.95 24.00
N GLY A 188 -1.03 -29.36 22.96
CA GLY A 188 -1.75 -30.63 22.88
C GLY A 188 -3.15 -30.62 23.50
N SER A 189 -3.56 -29.57 24.22
CA SER A 189 -4.94 -29.44 24.67
C SER A 189 -5.91 -29.35 23.48
N ARG A 190 -7.08 -29.98 23.63
CA ARG A 190 -8.18 -29.93 22.67
C ARG A 190 -9.03 -28.71 22.89
N ILE A 191 -9.14 -27.84 21.89
CA ILE A 191 -9.87 -26.57 22.01
C ILE A 191 -10.94 -26.49 20.93
N GLY A 192 -12.19 -26.36 21.37
CA GLY A 192 -13.34 -26.13 20.51
C GLY A 192 -13.53 -24.63 20.19
N ILE A 193 -13.93 -24.31 18.97
CA ILE A 193 -14.42 -22.98 18.59
C ILE A 193 -15.80 -23.14 17.95
N VAL A 194 -16.84 -22.62 18.60
CA VAL A 194 -18.17 -22.52 18.01
C VAL A 194 -18.25 -21.18 17.26
N GLY A 195 -18.72 -21.20 16.01
CA GLY A 195 -18.59 -20.08 15.07
C GLY A 195 -17.20 -20.02 14.42
N CYS A 196 -16.59 -21.17 14.15
CA CYS A 196 -15.18 -21.27 13.73
C CYS A 196 -14.88 -20.68 12.35
N GLY A 197 -15.89 -20.45 11.52
CA GLY A 197 -15.73 -19.85 10.20
C GLY A 197 -15.99 -18.35 10.15
N GLY A 198 -16.47 -17.75 11.24
CA GLY A 198 -16.71 -16.31 11.29
C GLY A 198 -15.43 -15.48 11.41
N GLY A 199 -15.57 -14.16 11.49
CA GLY A 199 -14.43 -13.23 11.56
C GLY A 199 -13.42 -13.55 12.67
N LEU A 200 -13.89 -13.78 13.91
CA LEU A 200 -13.00 -14.21 14.99
C LEU A 200 -12.55 -15.66 14.84
N GLY A 201 -13.48 -16.54 14.44
CA GLY A 201 -13.27 -17.99 14.43
C GLY A 201 -12.14 -18.43 13.51
N HIS A 202 -12.11 -17.93 12.27
CA HIS A 202 -11.16 -18.40 11.27
C HIS A 202 -9.72 -17.95 11.60
N VAL A 203 -9.57 -16.78 12.20
CA VAL A 203 -8.28 -16.31 12.76
C VAL A 203 -7.92 -17.12 14.01
N GLY A 204 -8.91 -17.44 14.86
CA GLY A 204 -8.74 -18.28 16.04
C GLY A 204 -8.26 -19.69 15.72
N LEU A 205 -8.76 -20.32 14.64
CA LEU A 205 -8.30 -21.63 14.17
C LEU A 205 -6.81 -21.58 13.80
N GLN A 206 -6.38 -20.54 13.07
CA GLN A 206 -4.98 -20.35 12.70
C GLN A 206 -4.08 -20.19 13.93
N PHE A 207 -4.45 -19.31 14.87
CA PHE A 207 -3.70 -19.14 16.12
C PHE A 207 -3.66 -20.41 16.96
N GLY A 208 -4.80 -21.11 17.06
CA GLY A 208 -4.91 -22.30 17.88
C GLY A 208 -3.95 -23.41 17.44
N VAL A 209 -3.94 -23.70 16.14
CA VAL A 209 -2.99 -24.66 15.55
C VAL A 209 -1.55 -24.16 15.68
N ALA A 210 -1.30 -22.88 15.41
CA ALA A 210 0.03 -22.29 15.50
C ALA A 210 0.65 -22.36 16.91
N LEU A 211 -0.19 -22.32 17.95
CA LEU A 211 0.19 -22.47 19.36
C LEU A 211 0.29 -23.94 19.80
N GLY A 212 0.00 -24.89 18.91
CA GLY A 212 0.15 -26.33 19.15
C GLY A 212 -1.05 -26.98 19.82
N TYR A 213 -2.26 -26.42 19.68
CA TYR A 213 -3.49 -27.02 20.20
C TYR A 213 -4.18 -27.93 19.15
N GLU A 214 -4.93 -28.91 19.64
CA GLU A 214 -5.81 -29.73 18.79
C GLU A 214 -7.14 -29.02 18.59
N MET A 215 -7.32 -28.39 17.42
CA MET A 215 -8.46 -27.51 17.17
C MET A 215 -9.68 -28.27 16.63
N VAL A 216 -10.83 -27.99 17.23
CA VAL A 216 -12.16 -28.50 16.83
C VAL A 216 -13.04 -27.31 16.45
N GLY A 217 -13.38 -27.17 15.18
CA GLY A 217 -14.23 -26.10 14.67
C GLY A 217 -15.68 -26.56 14.51
N ILE A 218 -16.63 -25.74 14.98
CA ILE A 218 -18.06 -25.95 14.82
C ILE A 218 -18.64 -24.71 14.16
N ASP A 219 -19.40 -24.87 13.08
CA ASP A 219 -20.14 -23.78 12.46
C ASP A 219 -21.45 -24.30 11.83
N ALA A 220 -22.37 -23.41 11.48
CA ALA A 220 -23.69 -23.75 10.94
C ALA A 220 -23.99 -23.03 9.62
N GLN A 221 -23.17 -22.07 9.20
CA GLN A 221 -23.38 -21.30 7.98
C GLN A 221 -22.48 -21.81 6.85
N ASP A 222 -23.02 -21.90 5.63
CA ASP A 222 -22.31 -22.49 4.49
C ASP A 222 -21.00 -21.74 4.15
N GLY A 223 -21.04 -20.40 4.10
CA GLY A 223 -19.86 -19.57 3.83
C GLY A 223 -18.76 -19.74 4.89
N PRO A 224 -19.04 -19.47 6.18
CA PRO A 224 -18.14 -19.75 7.29
C PRO A 224 -17.60 -21.19 7.33
N LEU A 225 -18.43 -22.22 7.13
CA LEU A 225 -17.99 -23.61 7.07
C LEU A 225 -17.00 -23.84 5.92
N GLN A 226 -17.27 -23.27 4.75
CA GLN A 226 -16.37 -23.37 3.60
C GLN A 226 -15.06 -22.63 3.87
N LEU A 227 -15.10 -21.44 4.47
CA LEU A 227 -13.91 -20.70 4.85
C LEU A 227 -13.03 -21.50 5.82
N ALA A 228 -13.62 -22.01 6.90
CA ALA A 228 -12.90 -22.79 7.91
C ALA A 228 -12.23 -24.04 7.31
N LYS A 229 -12.89 -24.71 6.35
CA LYS A 229 -12.34 -25.86 5.63
C LYS A 229 -11.22 -25.45 4.66
N ASN A 230 -11.40 -24.36 3.93
CA ASN A 230 -10.44 -23.86 2.94
C ASN A 230 -9.14 -23.32 3.56
N LEU A 231 -9.16 -22.95 4.85
CA LEU A 231 -7.94 -22.57 5.55
C LEU A 231 -6.94 -23.73 5.70
N ASP A 232 -7.40 -24.97 5.59
CA ASP A 232 -6.57 -26.20 5.64
C ASP A 232 -5.58 -26.21 6.81
N THR A 233 -6.01 -25.73 7.98
CA THR A 233 -5.16 -25.64 9.18
C THR A 233 -4.87 -27.00 9.82
N GLY A 234 -5.56 -28.06 9.39
CA GLY A 234 -5.58 -29.36 10.07
C GLY A 234 -6.59 -29.44 11.23
N ALA A 235 -7.36 -28.39 11.50
CA ALA A 235 -8.45 -28.43 12.48
C ALA A 235 -9.59 -29.36 12.02
N LYS A 236 -10.23 -30.07 12.95
CA LYS A 236 -11.41 -30.90 12.65
C LYS A 236 -12.66 -30.02 12.61
N ILE A 237 -13.28 -29.86 11.45
CA ILE A 237 -14.43 -28.95 11.22
C ILE A 237 -15.74 -29.73 11.10
N PHE A 238 -16.75 -29.32 11.86
CA PHE A 238 -18.07 -29.96 11.95
C PHE A 238 -19.21 -28.98 11.62
N ASP A 239 -20.24 -29.49 10.93
CA ASP A 239 -21.46 -28.76 10.61
C ASP A 239 -22.53 -29.02 11.67
N ALA A 240 -22.83 -28.02 12.49
CA ALA A 240 -23.77 -28.10 13.62
C ALA A 240 -25.24 -28.31 13.20
N ARG A 241 -25.56 -28.26 11.90
CA ARG A 241 -26.92 -28.54 11.39
C ARG A 241 -27.18 -30.03 11.25
N VAL A 242 -26.13 -30.82 11.03
CA VAL A 242 -26.22 -32.25 10.71
C VAL A 242 -25.36 -33.13 11.61
N THR A 243 -24.46 -32.54 12.41
CA THR A 243 -23.62 -33.26 13.38
C THR A 243 -24.06 -32.91 14.80
N GLU A 244 -24.49 -33.92 15.55
CA GLU A 244 -24.81 -33.76 16.97
C GLU A 244 -23.53 -33.76 17.83
N PRO A 245 -23.53 -33.11 19.02
CA PRO A 245 -22.37 -33.05 19.91
C PRO A 245 -21.74 -34.42 20.22
N GLU A 246 -22.56 -35.46 20.38
CA GLU A 246 -22.09 -36.82 20.65
C GLU A 246 -21.25 -37.39 19.51
N ASP A 247 -21.53 -37.02 18.26
CA ASP A 247 -20.76 -37.46 17.10
C ASP A 247 -19.43 -36.70 16.98
N VAL A 248 -19.41 -35.42 17.37
CA VAL A 248 -18.17 -34.66 17.54
C VAL A 248 -17.28 -35.36 18.58
N LEU A 249 -17.85 -35.70 19.74
CA LEU A 249 -17.12 -36.40 20.82
C LEU A 249 -16.53 -37.72 20.34
N LYS A 250 -17.26 -38.53 19.57
CA LYS A 250 -16.75 -39.78 18.97
C LYS A 250 -15.63 -39.52 17.96
N ALA A 251 -15.76 -38.49 17.13
CA ALA A 251 -14.79 -38.17 16.08
C ALA A 251 -13.46 -37.61 16.62
N ILE A 252 -13.47 -37.07 17.84
CA ILE A 252 -12.26 -36.57 18.53
C ILE A 252 -11.71 -37.55 19.58
N ASP A 253 -12.42 -38.65 19.86
CA ASP A 253 -11.97 -39.72 20.75
C ASP A 253 -10.86 -40.53 20.06
N ASP A 254 -9.71 -40.63 20.72
CA ASP A 254 -8.55 -41.43 20.28
C ASP A 254 -8.52 -42.82 20.94
N GLY A 255 -9.53 -43.14 21.76
CA GLY A 255 -9.63 -44.40 22.49
C GLY A 255 -8.72 -44.48 23.73
N ALA A 256 -7.96 -43.42 24.03
CA ALA A 256 -7.08 -43.38 25.20
C ALA A 256 -7.88 -43.22 26.51
N VAL A 257 -9.05 -42.58 26.44
CA VAL A 257 -9.87 -42.22 27.61
C VAL A 257 -11.05 -43.17 27.79
N LYS A 258 -11.00 -43.95 28.88
CA LYS A 258 -12.02 -44.98 29.18
C LYS A 258 -13.31 -44.41 29.78
N ASP A 259 -13.23 -43.35 30.57
CA ASP A 259 -14.41 -42.74 31.20
C ASP A 259 -15.07 -41.73 30.23
N PRO A 260 -16.36 -41.90 29.88
CA PRO A 260 -17.06 -40.96 29.01
C PRO A 260 -17.07 -39.51 29.50
N ARG A 261 -16.94 -39.26 30.82
CA ARG A 261 -16.95 -37.92 31.43
C ARG A 261 -15.65 -37.15 31.19
N GLU A 262 -14.57 -37.87 30.93
CA GLU A 262 -13.25 -37.30 30.61
C GLU A 262 -13.08 -37.04 29.10
N ARG A 263 -14.04 -37.48 28.27
CA ARG A 263 -14.05 -37.26 26.82
C ARG A 263 -14.57 -35.86 26.49
N GLY A 264 -13.94 -35.23 25.49
CA GLY A 264 -14.34 -33.92 24.99
C GLY A 264 -13.18 -32.96 24.82
N VAL A 265 -13.51 -31.69 24.60
CA VAL A 265 -12.51 -30.61 24.52
C VAL A 265 -12.19 -30.07 25.92
N ASP A 266 -10.94 -29.69 26.14
CA ASP A 266 -10.46 -29.05 27.37
C ASP A 266 -11.07 -27.66 27.57
N ALA A 267 -11.29 -26.96 26.46
CA ALA A 267 -11.95 -25.67 26.44
C ALA A 267 -12.78 -25.46 25.19
N VAL A 268 -13.79 -24.60 25.27
CA VAL A 268 -14.61 -24.20 24.12
C VAL A 268 -14.75 -22.69 24.09
N MET A 269 -14.56 -22.08 22.91
CA MET A 269 -14.76 -20.66 22.66
C MET A 269 -16.13 -20.44 22.02
N ILE A 270 -16.96 -19.59 22.64
CA ILE A 270 -18.31 -19.28 22.16
C ILE A 270 -18.30 -17.90 21.50
N LEU A 271 -18.46 -17.90 20.17
CA LEU A 271 -18.49 -16.69 19.33
C LEU A 271 -19.90 -16.26 18.89
N PRO A 272 -20.85 -17.17 18.57
CA PRO A 272 -22.21 -16.78 18.22
C PRO A 272 -23.03 -16.38 19.44
N GLU A 273 -23.92 -15.40 19.25
CA GLU A 273 -24.79 -14.86 20.31
C GLU A 273 -26.06 -15.69 20.57
N THR A 274 -26.14 -16.93 20.06
CA THR A 274 -27.35 -17.75 20.20
C THR A 274 -27.24 -18.74 21.35
N GLN A 275 -28.32 -18.91 22.12
CA GLN A 275 -28.40 -19.91 23.19
C GLN A 275 -28.08 -21.32 22.70
N ARG A 276 -28.53 -21.67 21.49
CA ARG A 276 -28.25 -22.97 20.86
C ARG A 276 -26.75 -23.21 20.66
N ALA A 277 -26.01 -22.21 20.18
CA ALA A 277 -24.56 -22.33 20.00
C ALA A 277 -23.83 -22.49 21.33
N PHE A 278 -24.26 -21.74 22.36
CA PHE A 278 -23.75 -21.89 23.73
C PHE A 278 -23.97 -23.31 24.26
N GLU A 279 -25.19 -23.83 24.18
CA GLU A 279 -25.53 -25.19 24.63
C GLU A 279 -24.76 -26.27 23.86
N TYR A 280 -24.58 -26.10 22.55
CA TYR A 280 -23.77 -27.00 21.74
C TYR A 280 -22.33 -27.06 22.26
N GLY A 281 -21.70 -25.89 22.46
CA GLY A 281 -20.35 -25.80 23.01
C GLY A 281 -20.23 -26.41 24.41
N MET A 282 -21.24 -26.19 25.26
CA MET A 282 -21.29 -26.76 26.60
C MET A 282 -21.39 -28.29 26.59
N LYS A 283 -22.01 -28.91 25.57
CA LYS A 283 -22.14 -30.37 25.46
C LYS A 283 -20.85 -31.08 25.01
N ILE A 284 -19.99 -30.41 24.25
CA ILE A 284 -18.72 -31.00 23.79
C ILE A 284 -17.56 -30.84 24.80
N LEU A 285 -17.76 -30.07 25.87
CA LEU A 285 -16.80 -29.93 26.97
C LEU A 285 -16.72 -31.21 27.82
N ARG A 286 -15.51 -31.62 28.17
CA ARG A 286 -15.31 -32.62 29.23
C ARG A 286 -15.58 -32.04 30.62
N TYR A 287 -15.68 -32.91 31.62
CA TYR A 287 -15.73 -32.49 33.03
C TYR A 287 -14.46 -31.69 33.39
N HIS A 288 -14.61 -30.66 34.22
CA HIS A 288 -13.57 -29.69 34.58
C HIS A 288 -13.07 -28.81 33.41
N GLY A 289 -13.77 -28.84 32.26
CA GLY A 289 -13.45 -28.02 31.09
C GLY A 289 -13.75 -26.54 31.29
N THR A 290 -13.27 -25.71 30.35
CA THR A 290 -13.44 -24.25 30.42
C THR A 290 -14.24 -23.70 29.23
N CYS A 291 -15.35 -23.03 29.50
CA CYS A 291 -16.10 -22.25 28.52
C CYS A 291 -15.56 -20.82 28.48
N MET A 292 -14.97 -20.44 27.35
CA MET A 292 -14.44 -19.11 27.06
C MET A 292 -15.52 -18.30 26.35
N MET A 293 -16.12 -17.36 27.07
CA MET A 293 -17.24 -16.55 26.58
C MET A 293 -16.73 -15.23 26.00
N ILE A 294 -16.89 -15.05 24.69
CA ILE A 294 -16.45 -13.86 23.94
C ILE A 294 -17.66 -13.05 23.46
N SER A 295 -18.75 -13.72 23.08
CA SER A 295 -20.01 -13.13 22.63
C SER A 295 -20.82 -12.47 23.75
N THR A 296 -21.59 -11.43 23.44
CA THR A 296 -22.39 -10.66 24.41
C THR A 296 -23.85 -10.48 23.96
N PRO A 297 -24.67 -11.54 23.95
CA PRO A 297 -26.08 -11.43 23.56
C PRO A 297 -26.85 -10.48 24.47
N ALA A 298 -27.72 -9.66 23.89
CA ALA A 298 -28.53 -8.68 24.63
C ALA A 298 -29.41 -9.29 25.74
N LYS A 299 -29.89 -10.54 25.55
CA LYS A 299 -30.70 -11.26 26.54
C LYS A 299 -29.87 -12.09 27.52
N GLY A 300 -28.55 -12.14 27.36
CA GLY A 300 -27.67 -13.06 28.08
C GLY A 300 -27.83 -14.52 27.65
N PHE A 301 -27.04 -15.40 28.26
CA PHE A 301 -27.15 -16.85 28.12
C PHE A 301 -27.80 -17.48 29.35
N HIS A 302 -28.61 -18.51 29.12
CA HIS A 302 -29.04 -19.42 30.18
C HIS A 302 -27.93 -20.43 30.48
N VAL A 303 -27.57 -20.53 31.76
CA VAL A 303 -26.50 -21.42 32.25
C VAL A 303 -27.10 -22.45 33.20
N SER A 304 -26.87 -23.74 32.92
CA SER A 304 -27.32 -24.84 33.77
C SER A 304 -26.47 -24.95 35.03
N SER A 305 -27.11 -25.06 36.21
CA SER A 305 -26.41 -25.35 37.47
C SER A 305 -25.76 -26.73 37.46
N HIS A 306 -26.31 -27.69 36.71
CA HIS A 306 -25.69 -29.00 36.51
C HIS A 306 -24.32 -28.87 35.83
N ASP A 307 -24.20 -27.99 34.82
CA ASP A 307 -22.94 -27.80 34.11
C ASP A 307 -21.88 -27.13 34.97
N VAL A 308 -22.26 -26.10 35.71
CA VAL A 308 -21.30 -25.36 36.55
C VAL A 308 -20.92 -26.15 37.80
N VAL A 309 -21.88 -26.80 38.46
CA VAL A 309 -21.66 -27.44 39.77
C VAL A 309 -21.29 -28.91 39.63
N LEU A 310 -22.04 -29.69 38.85
CA LEU A 310 -21.86 -31.15 38.79
C LEU A 310 -20.81 -31.58 37.76
N ARG A 311 -20.64 -30.82 36.67
CA ARG A 311 -19.56 -31.01 35.69
C ARG A 311 -18.32 -30.16 35.98
N ASP A 312 -18.36 -29.32 37.02
CA ASP A 312 -17.30 -28.40 37.44
C ASP A 312 -16.76 -27.53 36.28
N ILE A 313 -17.66 -27.02 35.44
CA ILE A 313 -17.27 -26.19 34.29
C ILE A 313 -16.97 -24.77 34.74
N LYS A 314 -15.81 -24.26 34.29
CA LYS A 314 -15.42 -22.86 34.46
C LYS A 314 -15.96 -22.03 33.30
N ILE A 315 -16.63 -20.92 33.59
CA ILE A 315 -17.05 -19.94 32.58
C ILE A 315 -16.21 -18.68 32.73
N VAL A 316 -15.48 -18.31 31.68
CA VAL A 316 -14.50 -17.23 31.70
C VAL A 316 -14.82 -16.23 30.58
N GLY A 317 -15.18 -15.00 30.95
CA GLY A 317 -15.36 -13.92 29.99
C GLY A 317 -14.03 -13.46 29.39
N VAL A 318 -14.01 -13.17 28.09
CA VAL A 318 -12.80 -12.73 27.37
C VAL A 318 -13.01 -11.33 26.82
N LEU A 319 -12.00 -10.49 27.02
CA LEU A 319 -11.84 -9.18 26.38
C LEU A 319 -10.39 -9.05 25.90
N PRO A 320 -10.11 -8.15 24.94
CA PRO A 320 -8.74 -7.79 24.56
C PRO A 320 -7.85 -7.55 25.79
N GLY A 321 -6.70 -8.22 25.81
CA GLY A 321 -5.89 -8.38 27.00
C GLY A 321 -4.79 -7.33 27.20
N ARG A 322 -3.67 -7.76 27.79
CA ARG A 322 -2.51 -6.88 28.08
C ARG A 322 -1.75 -6.54 26.80
N ARG A 323 -0.99 -5.44 26.81
CA ARG A 323 -0.18 -5.02 25.64
C ARG A 323 0.91 -6.02 25.32
N ALA A 324 1.48 -6.69 26.33
CA ALA A 324 2.45 -7.76 26.15
C ALA A 324 1.91 -8.88 25.24
N TRP A 325 0.65 -9.29 25.43
CA TRP A 325 0.03 -10.30 24.57
C TRP A 325 -0.21 -9.81 23.15
N LEU A 326 -0.48 -8.51 22.96
CA LEU A 326 -0.62 -7.92 21.63
C LEU A 326 0.71 -7.91 20.87
N LEU A 327 1.82 -7.61 21.57
CA LEU A 327 3.16 -7.68 20.98
C LEU A 327 3.52 -9.13 20.62
N GLU A 328 3.32 -10.06 21.56
CA GLU A 328 3.57 -11.49 21.33
C GLU A 328 2.70 -12.05 20.19
N MET A 329 1.45 -11.61 20.07
CA MET A 329 0.58 -11.98 18.96
C MET A 329 1.23 -11.62 17.62
N PHE A 330 1.77 -10.41 17.49
CA PHE A 330 2.42 -9.99 16.24
C PHE A 330 3.71 -10.74 15.94
N ASP A 331 4.44 -11.19 16.97
CA ASP A 331 5.57 -12.11 16.80
C ASP A 331 5.10 -13.45 16.20
N VAL A 332 4.02 -14.03 16.74
CA VAL A 332 3.43 -15.28 16.23
C VAL A 332 2.87 -15.10 14.82
N VAL A 333 2.19 -13.98 14.54
CA VAL A 333 1.67 -13.66 13.20
C VAL A 333 2.80 -13.56 12.17
N ALA A 334 3.92 -12.93 12.55
CA ALA A 334 5.08 -12.80 11.69
C ALA A 334 5.80 -14.14 11.46
N GLU A 335 5.95 -14.95 12.51
CA GLU A 335 6.65 -16.25 12.45
C GLU A 335 5.84 -17.30 11.70
N LYS A 336 4.54 -17.42 12.00
CA LYS A 336 3.66 -18.49 11.50
C LYS A 336 2.88 -18.10 10.25
N GLY A 337 3.00 -16.86 9.80
CA GLY A 337 2.35 -16.38 8.57
C GLY A 337 0.83 -16.30 8.68
N ILE A 338 0.28 -16.09 9.88
CA ILE A 338 -1.17 -15.99 10.11
C ILE A 338 -1.74 -14.78 9.36
N ARG A 339 -2.83 -14.97 8.63
CA ARG A 339 -3.47 -13.87 7.87
C ARG A 339 -4.99 -13.94 8.00
N PRO A 340 -5.66 -12.84 8.36
CA PRO A 340 -7.10 -12.74 8.19
C PRO A 340 -7.47 -12.90 6.71
N ILE A 341 -8.58 -13.57 6.45
CA ILE A 341 -9.18 -13.55 5.11
C ILE A 341 -10.12 -12.35 5.05
N SER A 342 -9.80 -11.41 4.17
CA SER A 342 -10.45 -10.11 4.09
C SER A 342 -10.79 -9.73 2.66
N LYS A 343 -11.93 -9.05 2.48
CA LYS A 343 -12.23 -8.28 1.27
C LYS A 343 -12.06 -6.81 1.55
N LYS A 344 -11.74 -6.10 0.48
CA LYS A 344 -11.33 -4.72 0.49
C LYS A 344 -12.44 -3.83 -0.04
N TYR A 345 -12.62 -2.70 0.61
CA TYR A 345 -13.52 -1.62 0.19
C TYR A 345 -12.74 -0.30 0.18
N THR A 346 -13.25 0.71 -0.52
CA THR A 346 -12.72 2.07 -0.42
C THR A 346 -13.48 2.88 0.63
N LEU A 347 -13.00 4.08 1.01
CA LEU A 347 -13.64 4.89 2.06
C LEU A 347 -15.04 5.28 1.70
N SER A 348 -15.28 5.56 0.42
CA SER A 348 -16.60 5.83 -0.12
C SER A 348 -17.58 4.66 0.00
N GLN A 349 -17.09 3.44 0.18
CA GLN A 349 -17.87 2.20 0.13
C GLN A 349 -18.11 1.57 1.51
N VAL A 350 -17.99 2.34 2.60
CA VAL A 350 -18.28 1.80 3.95
C VAL A 350 -19.71 1.25 4.04
N ASN A 351 -20.69 1.86 3.39
CA ASN A 351 -22.06 1.32 3.37
C ASN A 351 -22.18 -0.02 2.61
N ASP A 352 -21.40 -0.21 1.54
CA ASP A 352 -21.35 -1.50 0.81
C ASP A 352 -20.72 -2.59 1.69
N LEU A 353 -19.73 -2.20 2.51
CA LEU A 353 -19.12 -3.05 3.52
C LEU A 353 -20.12 -3.41 4.63
N VAL A 354 -20.93 -2.46 5.11
CA VAL A 354 -21.96 -2.71 6.13
C VAL A 354 -23.02 -3.67 5.58
N LYS A 355 -23.52 -3.40 4.38
CA LYS A 355 -24.49 -4.25 3.70
C LYS A 355 -23.96 -5.67 3.48
N GLY A 356 -22.70 -5.81 3.07
CA GLY A 356 -22.05 -7.11 2.94
C GLY A 356 -21.96 -7.90 4.25
N CYS A 357 -21.81 -7.23 5.39
CA CYS A 357 -21.86 -7.86 6.72
C CYS A 357 -23.26 -8.36 7.07
N GLU A 358 -24.28 -7.56 6.78
CA GLU A 358 -25.68 -7.86 7.14
C GLU A 358 -26.27 -9.00 6.30
N GLU A 359 -25.80 -9.18 5.05
CA GLU A 359 -26.21 -10.25 4.14
C GLU A 359 -25.56 -11.62 4.45
N GLY A 360 -24.74 -11.74 5.50
CA GLY A 360 -24.30 -13.04 6.04
C GLY A 360 -23.03 -13.64 5.41
N HIS A 361 -22.22 -12.85 4.72
CA HIS A 361 -20.86 -13.26 4.35
C HIS A 361 -19.92 -12.98 5.54
N GLY A 362 -19.59 -14.02 6.31
CA GLY A 362 -18.88 -13.92 7.60
C GLY A 362 -17.38 -13.62 7.57
N ASP A 363 -16.92 -12.68 6.74
CA ASP A 363 -15.50 -12.35 6.58
C ASP A 363 -15.09 -11.08 7.34
N LEU A 364 -13.79 -10.92 7.66
CA LEU A 364 -13.26 -9.70 8.27
C LEU A 364 -13.02 -8.64 7.20
N TRP A 365 -13.78 -7.54 7.23
CA TRP A 365 -13.79 -6.58 6.13
C TRP A 365 -12.89 -5.38 6.44
N THR A 366 -12.05 -5.03 5.47
CA THR A 366 -11.11 -3.92 5.58
C THR A 366 -11.39 -2.92 4.50
N HIS A 367 -11.23 -1.65 4.80
CA HIS A 367 -11.18 -0.62 3.77
C HIS A 367 -9.76 -0.07 3.67
N GLU A 368 -9.27 0.03 2.44
CA GLU A 368 -7.96 0.55 2.07
C GLU A 368 -8.03 2.07 1.85
N SER A 369 -7.29 2.85 2.65
CA SER A 369 -6.93 4.20 2.22
C SER A 369 -5.85 4.06 1.14
N ASP A 370 -6.34 3.91 -0.08
CA ASP A 370 -5.62 3.57 -1.31
C ASP A 370 -4.49 4.54 -1.71
N PHE A 371 -3.43 4.62 -0.93
CA PHE A 371 -2.23 5.39 -1.26
C PHE A 371 -1.16 4.47 -1.86
N SER A 372 -1.46 3.91 -3.03
CA SER A 372 -0.41 3.65 -4.01
C SER A 372 0.34 4.97 -4.21
N SER A 373 1.65 4.99 -3.92
CA SER A 373 2.51 6.17 -3.88
C SER A 373 2.74 6.76 -5.27
N ILE A 374 1.69 7.33 -5.85
CA ILE A 374 1.76 8.18 -7.04
C ILE A 374 1.86 9.61 -6.52
N CYS A 375 3.03 9.91 -5.97
CA CYS A 375 3.33 11.15 -5.30
C CYS A 375 4.50 11.76 -6.06
N SER A 376 4.24 12.79 -6.87
CA SER A 376 5.29 13.60 -7.49
C SER A 376 5.46 14.86 -6.64
N ASP A 377 6.66 15.02 -6.08
CA ASP A 377 7.13 16.23 -5.39
C ASP A 377 7.80 17.23 -6.34
N ASP A 378 7.84 16.92 -7.64
CA ASP A 378 8.38 17.78 -8.68
C ASP A 378 7.30 18.71 -9.27
N THR A 379 7.44 20.01 -9.01
CA THR A 379 6.72 21.04 -9.78
C THR A 379 7.52 21.31 -11.06
N SER A 380 6.92 21.03 -12.23
CA SER A 380 7.62 21.17 -13.52
C SER A 380 6.79 21.97 -14.53
N VAL A 381 7.46 22.80 -15.32
CA VAL A 381 6.88 23.53 -16.46
C VAL A 381 7.83 23.37 -17.65
N ALA A 382 7.25 23.15 -18.84
CA ALA A 382 8.00 23.04 -20.08
C ALA A 382 7.26 23.73 -21.24
N ILE A 383 8.02 24.16 -22.24
CA ILE A 383 7.51 24.60 -23.54
C ILE A 383 8.12 23.67 -24.58
N VAL A 384 7.27 22.84 -25.19
CA VAL A 384 7.64 21.87 -26.22
C VAL A 384 6.97 22.27 -27.52
N GLU A 385 7.76 22.46 -28.57
CA GLU A 385 7.28 22.73 -29.94
C GLU A 385 7.60 21.52 -30.80
N LYS A 386 6.69 21.16 -31.70
CA LYS A 386 6.93 20.19 -32.77
C LYS A 386 6.68 20.92 -34.09
N ASP A 387 7.67 20.92 -34.98
CA ASP A 387 7.56 21.59 -36.27
C ASP A 387 6.84 20.72 -37.32
N ALA A 388 6.57 21.33 -38.49
CA ALA A 388 5.94 20.66 -39.62
C ALA A 388 6.77 19.48 -40.20
N HIS A 389 8.05 19.37 -39.84
CA HIS A 389 8.94 18.28 -40.22
C HIS A 389 9.03 17.18 -39.15
N ALA A 390 8.16 17.24 -38.14
CA ALA A 390 8.09 16.34 -37.00
C ALA A 390 9.32 16.37 -36.07
N ALA A 391 10.18 17.39 -36.18
CA ALA A 391 11.25 17.62 -35.23
C ALA A 391 10.71 18.35 -33.99
N ALA A 392 11.16 17.93 -32.81
CA ALA A 392 10.74 18.55 -31.55
C ALA A 392 11.84 19.50 -31.03
N SER A 393 11.42 20.57 -30.36
CA SER A 393 12.29 21.51 -29.64
C SER A 393 11.73 21.77 -28.24
N ILE A 394 12.60 21.80 -27.24
CA ILE A 394 12.25 22.19 -25.87
C ILE A 394 12.82 23.58 -25.61
N HIS A 395 11.95 24.59 -25.62
CA HIS A 395 12.34 25.99 -25.40
C HIS A 395 12.53 26.33 -23.92
N PHE A 396 11.81 25.61 -23.06
CA PHE A 396 11.89 25.75 -21.61
C PHE A 396 11.65 24.39 -20.97
N LEU A 397 12.42 24.05 -19.94
CA LEU A 397 12.17 22.93 -19.05
C LEU A 397 12.84 23.21 -17.72
N GLU A 398 12.05 23.32 -16.66
CA GLU A 398 12.56 23.52 -15.31
C GLU A 398 11.70 22.77 -14.29
N ASN A 399 12.38 22.17 -13.32
CA ASN A 399 11.79 21.39 -12.25
C ASN A 399 12.22 21.97 -10.90
N ILE A 400 11.27 22.09 -9.98
CA ILE A 400 11.50 22.39 -8.57
C ILE A 400 10.98 21.21 -7.76
N THR A 401 11.88 20.48 -7.13
CA THR A 401 11.56 19.37 -6.22
C THR A 401 11.34 19.91 -4.82
N ALA A 402 10.25 19.50 -4.15
CA ALA A 402 9.99 19.88 -2.77
C ALA A 402 11.07 19.34 -1.81
N ASP A 403 11.57 20.17 -0.88
CA ASP A 403 12.57 19.73 0.09
C ASP A 403 11.92 18.90 1.20
N THR A 404 11.94 17.58 1.02
CA THR A 404 11.36 16.61 1.95
C THR A 404 12.41 15.84 2.74
N ARG A 405 13.67 16.31 2.77
CA ARG A 405 14.80 15.61 3.42
C ARG A 405 14.55 15.31 4.90
N LYS A 406 13.89 16.23 5.62
CA LYS A 406 13.46 16.06 7.02
C LYS A 406 12.62 14.79 7.23
N TYR A 407 11.85 14.39 6.23
CA TYR A 407 10.95 13.23 6.27
C TYR A 407 11.59 11.96 5.69
N ARG A 408 12.82 12.05 5.18
CA ARG A 408 13.58 10.95 4.55
C ARG A 408 12.80 10.23 3.43
N GLY A 409 11.89 10.96 2.76
CA GLY A 409 10.98 10.49 1.69
C GLY A 409 9.92 11.54 1.38
N ILE A 410 9.07 11.30 0.36
CA ILE A 410 8.10 12.29 -0.11
C ILE A 410 7.02 12.56 0.95
N HIS A 411 6.81 13.85 1.28
CA HIS A 411 5.78 14.30 2.21
C HIS A 411 4.65 15.06 1.48
N PRO A 412 3.39 14.56 1.50
CA PRO A 412 2.32 15.11 0.66
C PRO A 412 2.01 16.59 0.86
N ILE A 413 2.04 17.07 2.10
CA ILE A 413 1.68 18.47 2.43
C ILE A 413 2.79 19.41 1.99
N GLU A 414 4.06 19.04 2.19
CA GLU A 414 5.21 19.84 1.77
C GLU A 414 5.29 19.89 0.24
N ALA A 415 5.00 18.76 -0.42
CA ALA A 415 4.87 18.73 -1.88
C ALA A 415 3.75 19.68 -2.36
N LEU A 416 2.57 19.65 -1.72
CA LEU A 416 1.46 20.55 -2.07
C LEU A 416 1.83 22.03 -1.90
N GLN A 417 2.45 22.39 -0.77
CA GLN A 417 2.93 23.75 -0.51
C GLN A 417 3.95 24.19 -1.55
N SER A 418 4.94 23.34 -1.85
CA SER A 418 5.93 23.58 -2.90
C SER A 418 5.27 23.84 -4.26
N HIS A 419 4.28 23.03 -4.66
CA HIS A 419 3.53 23.24 -5.91
C HIS A 419 2.82 24.60 -5.94
N GLN A 420 2.15 24.98 -4.85
CA GLN A 420 1.44 26.26 -4.74
C GLN A 420 2.40 27.47 -4.78
N GLU A 421 3.57 27.37 -4.17
CA GLU A 421 4.56 28.45 -4.10
C GLU A 421 5.40 28.61 -5.37
N SER A 422 5.61 27.50 -6.10
CA SER A 422 6.58 27.42 -7.20
C SER A 422 5.95 27.53 -8.59
N LEU A 423 4.76 26.95 -8.79
CA LEU A 423 4.18 26.80 -10.13
C LEU A 423 3.98 28.14 -10.83
N GLY A 424 3.40 29.14 -10.15
CA GLY A 424 3.18 30.47 -10.73
C GLY A 424 4.47 31.17 -11.16
N LYS A 425 5.56 31.01 -10.38
CA LYS A 425 6.89 31.57 -10.69
C LYS A 425 7.51 30.87 -11.89
N LEU A 426 7.39 29.54 -11.96
CA LEU A 426 7.86 28.75 -13.10
C LEU A 426 7.11 29.10 -14.39
N VAL A 427 5.78 29.22 -14.32
CA VAL A 427 4.98 29.68 -15.48
C VAL A 427 5.44 31.06 -15.92
N GLN A 428 5.60 32.01 -14.99
CA GLN A 428 6.09 33.35 -15.33
C GLN A 428 7.44 33.32 -16.05
N LYS A 429 8.38 32.48 -15.58
CA LYS A 429 9.70 32.31 -16.21
C LYS A 429 9.61 31.60 -17.57
N ALA A 430 8.71 30.63 -17.72
CA ALA A 430 8.51 29.93 -18.98
C ALA A 430 8.01 30.90 -20.08
N LEU A 431 7.14 31.86 -19.74
CA LEU A 431 6.59 32.82 -20.72
C LEU A 431 7.66 33.65 -21.44
N SER A 432 8.80 33.95 -20.80
CA SER A 432 9.92 34.65 -21.46
C SER A 432 10.75 33.74 -22.36
N SER A 433 10.43 32.45 -22.44
CA SER A 433 11.08 31.47 -23.31
C SER A 433 10.19 31.05 -24.48
N LEU A 434 8.99 31.62 -24.61
CA LEU A 434 8.12 31.39 -25.77
C LEU A 434 8.81 31.85 -27.06
N PRO A 435 8.65 31.13 -28.19
CA PRO A 435 9.24 31.52 -29.46
C PRO A 435 8.82 32.93 -29.92
N PRO A 436 9.72 33.72 -30.52
CA PRO A 436 9.38 35.04 -31.04
C PRO A 436 8.42 34.94 -32.23
N VAL A 437 7.67 36.01 -32.48
CA VAL A 437 6.86 36.17 -33.70
C VAL A 437 7.77 36.63 -34.82
N GLU A 438 7.82 35.88 -35.93
CA GLU A 438 8.52 36.33 -37.13
C GLU A 438 7.82 37.57 -37.71
N GLN A 439 8.59 38.63 -38.01
CA GLN A 439 8.07 39.82 -38.67
C GLN A 439 7.83 39.53 -40.16
N ASP A 440 6.72 38.88 -40.47
CA ASP A 440 6.27 38.81 -41.85
C ASP A 440 5.60 40.13 -42.23
N GLY A 441 6.12 40.78 -43.28
CA GLY A 441 5.73 42.12 -43.74
C GLY A 441 4.31 42.26 -44.28
N SER A 442 3.37 41.39 -43.89
CA SER A 442 1.95 41.50 -44.25
C SER A 442 1.17 42.13 -43.10
N THR A 443 0.74 43.37 -43.31
CA THR A 443 -0.16 44.12 -42.42
C THR A 443 -1.57 43.53 -42.51
N ASN A 444 -1.83 42.41 -41.82
CA ASN A 444 -3.19 41.92 -41.61
C ASN A 444 -3.55 41.97 -40.11
N ASN A 445 -4.59 42.75 -39.79
CA ASN A 445 -5.12 42.99 -38.45
C ASN A 445 -5.66 41.75 -37.71
N ALA A 446 -5.58 40.55 -38.31
CA ALA A 446 -5.92 39.28 -37.65
C ALA A 446 -4.83 38.77 -36.69
N ALA A 447 -3.59 39.28 -36.79
CA ALA A 447 -2.44 38.86 -35.98
C ALA A 447 -2.37 39.48 -34.56
N LEU A 448 -3.42 40.17 -34.10
CA LEU A 448 -3.45 40.72 -32.73
C LEU A 448 -3.89 39.70 -31.66
N ALA A 449 -4.43 38.54 -32.06
CA ALA A 449 -5.02 37.56 -31.14
C ALA A 449 -4.07 36.45 -30.66
N SER A 450 -2.86 36.34 -31.22
CA SER A 450 -1.98 35.16 -31.07
C SER A 450 -0.67 35.43 -30.33
N HIS A 451 -0.53 36.56 -29.62
CA HIS A 451 0.75 37.00 -29.05
C HIS A 451 0.66 37.52 -27.62
N ILE A 452 1.67 37.22 -26.81
CA ILE A 452 1.85 37.79 -25.46
C ILE A 452 2.94 38.88 -25.50
N LEU A 453 2.66 40.01 -24.84
CA LEU A 453 3.69 40.98 -24.46
C LEU A 453 4.24 40.62 -23.08
N PRO A 454 5.53 40.27 -22.93
CA PRO A 454 6.11 40.08 -21.61
C PRO A 454 5.98 41.36 -20.79
N ARG A 455 5.53 41.28 -19.53
CA ARG A 455 5.67 42.41 -18.60
C ARG A 455 7.15 42.54 -18.24
N THR A 456 7.84 43.47 -18.90
CA THR A 456 9.08 44.21 -18.55
C THR A 456 9.95 44.37 -19.80
N GLY A 457 10.15 45.60 -20.27
CA GLY A 457 11.32 46.05 -21.06
C GLY A 457 11.65 45.41 -22.42
N GLU A 458 11.11 44.24 -22.77
CA GLU A 458 11.41 43.53 -24.03
C GLU A 458 10.40 43.91 -25.13
N PRO A 459 10.84 44.47 -26.27
CA PRO A 459 9.96 44.88 -27.37
C PRO A 459 9.44 43.71 -28.23
N THR A 460 9.88 42.48 -27.97
CA THR A 460 9.65 41.32 -28.84
C THR A 460 8.35 40.60 -28.49
N ARG A 461 7.41 40.55 -29.44
CA ARG A 461 6.18 39.75 -29.32
C ARG A 461 6.54 38.26 -29.37
N ARG A 462 5.86 37.44 -28.57
CA ARG A 462 6.05 35.97 -28.53
C ARG A 462 4.77 35.24 -28.91
N ARG A 463 4.91 34.09 -29.58
CA ARG A 463 3.80 33.24 -30.04
C ARG A 463 3.09 32.58 -28.85
N LEU A 464 1.76 32.55 -28.88
CA LEU A 464 0.97 31.73 -27.95
C LEU A 464 1.12 30.23 -28.29
N PRO A 465 1.09 29.34 -27.28
CA PRO A 465 0.99 27.89 -27.53
C PRO A 465 -0.35 27.53 -28.19
N ASP A 466 -0.37 26.47 -28.99
CA ASP A 466 -1.60 25.96 -29.62
C ASP A 466 -2.57 25.31 -28.61
N PHE A 467 -2.02 24.75 -27.53
CA PHE A 467 -2.80 24.12 -26.45
C PHE A 467 -1.96 24.04 -25.17
N ILE A 468 -2.61 23.68 -24.05
CA ILE A 468 -1.94 23.43 -22.77
C ILE A 468 -2.09 21.96 -22.38
N SER A 469 -0.98 21.24 -22.25
CA SER A 469 -0.98 19.90 -21.66
C SER A 469 -0.81 19.98 -20.14
N VAL A 470 -1.51 19.12 -19.41
CA VAL A 470 -1.34 19.00 -17.96
C VAL A 470 -1.54 17.58 -17.48
N THR A 471 -0.80 17.15 -16.47
CA THR A 471 -1.03 15.85 -15.83
C THR A 471 -2.41 15.82 -15.17
N ARG A 472 -3.31 15.00 -15.71
CA ARG A 472 -4.66 14.81 -15.14
C ARG A 472 -4.70 13.68 -14.11
N GLY A 473 -3.82 12.70 -14.25
CA GLY A 473 -3.65 11.58 -13.33
C GLY A 473 -2.90 10.42 -13.98
N PRO A 474 -2.72 9.29 -13.29
CA PRO A 474 -3.02 9.10 -11.86
C PRO A 474 -2.09 9.92 -10.95
N GLY A 475 -2.47 10.14 -9.68
CA GLY A 475 -1.67 10.93 -8.73
C GLY A 475 -2.44 11.47 -7.52
N MET A 476 -1.75 12.19 -6.62
CA MET A 476 -2.42 12.84 -5.49
C MET A 476 -3.32 13.98 -5.96
N ARG A 477 -4.63 13.82 -5.75
CA ARG A 477 -5.67 14.74 -6.25
C ARG A 477 -5.39 16.20 -5.90
N SER A 478 -4.99 16.51 -4.67
CA SER A 478 -4.67 17.87 -4.23
C SER A 478 -3.54 18.50 -5.05
N ASN A 479 -2.48 17.76 -5.33
CA ASN A 479 -1.31 18.25 -6.04
C ASN A 479 -1.60 18.37 -7.54
N LEU A 480 -2.29 17.38 -8.11
CA LEU A 480 -2.76 17.42 -9.49
C LEU A 480 -3.68 18.62 -9.74
N SER A 481 -4.57 18.95 -8.79
CA SER A 481 -5.47 20.10 -8.88
C SER A 481 -4.72 21.42 -9.05
N VAL A 482 -3.56 21.62 -8.40
CA VAL A 482 -2.77 22.85 -8.54
C VAL A 482 -2.35 23.07 -10.00
N GLY A 483 -1.81 22.04 -10.65
CA GLY A 483 -1.45 22.07 -12.06
C GLY A 483 -2.67 22.23 -12.97
N LEU A 484 -3.72 21.45 -12.72
CA LEU A 484 -4.93 21.42 -13.53
C LEU A 484 -5.69 22.76 -13.51
N ASP A 485 -5.86 23.37 -12.35
CA ASP A 485 -6.56 24.64 -12.21
C ASP A 485 -5.75 25.79 -12.82
N THR A 486 -4.42 25.76 -12.70
CA THR A 486 -3.52 26.70 -13.39
C THR A 486 -3.63 26.56 -14.91
N ALA A 487 -3.58 25.33 -15.43
CA ALA A 487 -3.72 25.06 -16.86
C ALA A 487 -5.08 25.51 -17.41
N LYS A 488 -6.17 25.27 -16.68
CA LYS A 488 -7.50 25.77 -17.04
C LYS A 488 -7.56 27.29 -17.05
N GLY A 489 -6.99 27.94 -16.04
CA GLY A 489 -6.93 29.40 -15.98
C GLY A 489 -6.20 30.00 -17.18
N LEU A 490 -5.06 29.43 -17.56
CA LEU A 490 -4.29 29.85 -18.74
C LEU A 490 -5.03 29.54 -20.05
N ALA A 491 -5.63 28.35 -20.18
CA ALA A 491 -6.40 27.95 -21.35
C ALA A 491 -7.60 28.90 -21.60
N VAL A 492 -8.33 29.25 -20.54
CA VAL A 492 -9.42 30.25 -20.60
C VAL A 492 -8.87 31.64 -20.90
N ALA A 493 -7.75 32.05 -20.30
CA ALA A 493 -7.19 33.37 -20.55
C ALA A 493 -6.69 33.57 -21.99
N TRP A 494 -6.13 32.51 -22.59
CA TRP A 494 -5.59 32.55 -23.95
C TRP A 494 -6.56 32.02 -25.03
N GLN A 495 -7.72 31.51 -24.62
CA GLN A 495 -8.72 30.90 -25.51
C GLN A 495 -8.15 29.75 -26.35
N ILE A 496 -7.32 28.91 -25.71
CA ILE A 496 -6.70 27.72 -26.33
C ILE A 496 -7.16 26.44 -25.64
N PRO A 497 -7.18 25.30 -26.34
CA PRO A 497 -7.58 24.02 -25.76
C PRO A 497 -6.62 23.53 -24.66
N ILE A 498 -7.14 22.63 -23.83
CA ILE A 498 -6.38 21.91 -22.81
C ILE A 498 -6.38 20.41 -23.12
N VAL A 499 -5.28 19.72 -22.83
CA VAL A 499 -5.15 18.26 -22.96
C VAL A 499 -4.75 17.70 -21.60
N GLY A 500 -5.67 16.95 -20.98
CA GLY A 500 -5.43 16.25 -19.72
C GLY A 500 -4.73 14.92 -19.96
N VAL A 501 -3.43 14.86 -19.69
CA VAL A 501 -2.55 13.75 -20.02
C VAL A 501 -2.50 12.71 -18.91
N HIS A 502 -2.44 11.43 -19.31
CA HIS A 502 -2.18 10.32 -18.41
C HIS A 502 -0.67 10.24 -18.08
N HIS A 503 -0.30 10.34 -16.81
CA HIS A 503 1.09 10.39 -16.33
C HIS A 503 1.93 9.21 -16.84
N MET A 504 1.41 7.99 -16.69
CA MET A 504 2.10 6.78 -17.13
C MET A 504 2.24 6.69 -18.65
N GLN A 505 1.25 7.16 -19.42
CA GLN A 505 1.31 7.21 -20.88
C GLN A 505 2.47 8.09 -21.32
N ALA A 506 2.66 9.24 -20.67
CA ALA A 506 3.78 10.12 -20.93
C ALA A 506 5.14 9.45 -20.70
N HIS A 507 5.30 8.63 -19.66
CA HIS A 507 6.50 7.81 -19.46
C HIS A 507 6.74 6.82 -20.61
N LEU A 508 5.69 6.19 -21.12
CA LEU A 508 5.77 5.23 -22.24
C LEU A 508 6.15 5.89 -23.56
N LEU A 509 5.68 7.13 -23.79
CA LEU A 509 5.89 7.88 -25.04
C LEU A 509 7.17 8.74 -25.03
N THR A 510 7.83 8.91 -23.88
CA THR A 510 9.06 9.72 -23.77
C THR A 510 10.18 9.32 -24.76
N PRO A 511 10.43 8.04 -25.08
CA PRO A 511 11.41 7.70 -26.13
C PRO A 511 11.06 8.26 -27.51
N ARG A 512 9.77 8.48 -27.82
CA ARG A 512 9.32 9.11 -29.07
C ARG A 512 9.63 10.60 -29.09
N LEU A 513 9.53 11.28 -27.95
CA LEU A 513 10.07 12.64 -27.78
C LEU A 513 11.57 12.67 -28.07
N VAL A 514 12.33 11.74 -27.49
CA VAL A 514 13.78 11.64 -27.71
C VAL A 514 14.10 11.40 -29.18
N SER A 515 13.31 10.57 -29.87
CA SER A 515 13.42 10.39 -31.32
C SER A 515 13.19 11.70 -32.07
N ALA A 516 12.15 12.46 -31.69
CA ALA A 516 11.81 13.74 -32.32
C ALA A 516 12.86 14.84 -32.06
N LEU A 517 13.46 14.89 -30.87
CA LEU A 517 14.52 15.85 -30.52
C LEU A 517 15.83 15.59 -31.28
N ASN A 518 16.11 14.34 -31.61
CA ASN A 518 17.31 13.94 -32.34
C ASN A 518 17.12 13.91 -33.86
N SER A 519 15.88 14.08 -34.34
CA SER A 519 15.56 14.01 -35.77
C SER A 519 15.78 15.36 -36.43
N SER A 520 16.59 15.40 -37.48
CA SER A 520 16.79 16.58 -38.33
C SER A 520 15.97 16.56 -39.61
N ALA A 521 15.29 15.45 -39.94
CA ALA A 521 14.44 15.33 -41.15
C ALA A 521 13.55 14.05 -41.26
N SER A 522 13.45 13.17 -40.26
CA SER A 522 12.75 11.88 -40.43
C SER A 522 11.31 11.91 -39.92
N ILE A 523 10.36 11.60 -40.82
CA ILE A 523 8.90 11.51 -40.57
C ILE A 523 8.52 10.38 -39.58
N ASP A 524 9.44 9.46 -39.28
CA ASP A 524 9.12 8.21 -38.59
C ASP A 524 9.64 8.14 -37.14
N LEU A 525 8.75 8.44 -36.20
CA LEU A 525 9.03 8.40 -34.76
C LEU A 525 9.28 6.99 -34.24
N GLN A 526 10.42 6.79 -33.57
CA GLN A 526 10.79 5.54 -32.90
C GLN A 526 10.59 5.65 -31.38
N PRO A 527 10.17 4.58 -30.68
CA PRO A 527 9.72 3.29 -31.21
C PRO A 527 8.38 3.40 -31.96
N ARG A 528 8.25 2.63 -33.04
CA ARG A 528 6.96 2.36 -33.68
C ARG A 528 6.13 1.41 -32.80
N PHE A 529 4.81 1.54 -32.86
CA PHE A 529 3.90 0.57 -32.27
C PHE A 529 3.89 -0.74 -33.08
N PRO A 530 3.80 -1.93 -32.43
CA PRO A 530 3.79 -2.16 -31.00
C PRO A 530 5.20 -2.24 -30.37
N PHE A 531 5.33 -1.88 -29.09
CA PHE A 531 6.55 -2.09 -28.30
C PHE A 531 6.23 -2.53 -26.87
N LEU A 532 7.18 -3.18 -26.21
CA LEU A 532 7.08 -3.55 -24.80
C LEU A 532 7.78 -2.48 -23.95
N SER A 533 7.18 -2.09 -22.84
CA SER A 533 7.78 -1.13 -21.91
C SER A 533 7.90 -1.72 -20.51
N ALA A 534 9.09 -1.60 -19.92
CA ALA A 534 9.33 -1.76 -18.50
C ALA A 534 9.35 -0.37 -17.85
N LEU A 535 8.22 0.03 -17.25
CA LEU A 535 8.13 1.29 -16.53
C LEU A 535 8.50 1.06 -15.07
N VAL A 536 9.65 1.60 -14.68
CA VAL A 536 10.29 1.41 -13.38
C VAL A 536 10.66 2.75 -12.74
N SER A 537 9.91 3.14 -11.71
CA SER A 537 10.11 4.38 -10.96
C SER A 537 10.07 4.13 -9.44
N GLY A 538 10.16 5.21 -8.66
CA GLY A 538 9.91 5.14 -7.20
C GLY A 538 8.50 4.68 -6.85
N GLY A 539 7.50 4.98 -7.69
CA GLY A 539 6.09 4.65 -7.45
C GLY A 539 5.53 3.49 -8.27
N HIS A 540 6.23 3.04 -9.32
CA HIS A 540 5.68 2.06 -10.27
C HIS A 540 6.69 1.02 -10.72
N SER A 541 6.20 -0.20 -10.97
CA SER A 541 6.93 -1.27 -11.62
C SER A 541 5.96 -2.11 -12.42
N MET A 542 5.97 -1.92 -13.74
CA MET A 542 5.01 -2.56 -14.65
C MET A 542 5.63 -2.93 -15.98
N LEU A 543 5.10 -3.99 -16.59
CA LEU A 543 5.34 -4.36 -17.98
C LEU A 543 4.09 -4.04 -18.79
N VAL A 544 4.24 -3.17 -19.78
CA VAL A 544 3.14 -2.66 -20.59
C VAL A 544 3.41 -2.94 -22.05
N HIS A 545 2.53 -3.73 -22.68
CA HIS A 545 2.53 -3.95 -24.12
C HIS A 545 1.72 -2.85 -24.80
N THR A 546 2.45 -1.91 -25.40
CA THR A 546 1.88 -0.72 -26.03
C THR A 546 1.64 -1.00 -27.50
N LYS A 547 0.36 -1.14 -27.89
CA LYS A 547 -0.09 -1.51 -29.25
C LYS A 547 -0.42 -0.31 -30.12
N SER A 548 -0.82 0.80 -29.52
CA SER A 548 -1.08 2.09 -30.17
C SER A 548 -1.06 3.20 -29.12
N LEU A 549 -1.25 4.46 -29.54
CA LEU A 549 -1.35 5.62 -28.65
C LEU A 549 -2.41 5.46 -27.53
N LEU A 550 -3.46 4.67 -27.77
CA LEU A 550 -4.61 4.53 -26.89
C LEU A 550 -4.78 3.10 -26.34
N ASN A 551 -3.91 2.17 -26.72
CA ASN A 551 -4.02 0.76 -26.34
C ASN A 551 -2.71 0.29 -25.69
N HIS A 552 -2.74 0.25 -24.36
CA HIS A 552 -1.62 -0.10 -23.50
C HIS A 552 -2.04 -1.26 -22.59
N GLU A 553 -1.74 -2.50 -22.97
CA GLU A 553 -2.09 -3.69 -22.19
C GLU A 553 -1.07 -3.91 -21.06
N ILE A 554 -1.54 -3.98 -19.81
CA ILE A 554 -0.67 -4.22 -18.66
C ILE A 554 -0.46 -5.73 -18.51
N LEU A 555 0.75 -6.20 -18.83
CA LEU A 555 1.10 -7.62 -18.73
C LEU A 555 1.50 -8.02 -17.30
N ALA A 556 2.17 -7.12 -16.58
CA ALA A 556 2.58 -7.34 -15.20
C ALA A 556 2.59 -6.03 -14.42
N THR A 557 2.24 -6.09 -13.14
CA THR A 557 2.36 -4.98 -12.19
C THR A 557 2.88 -5.48 -10.84
N THR A 558 3.34 -4.58 -9.98
CA THR A 558 3.79 -4.92 -8.62
C THR A 558 2.62 -5.22 -7.69
N ALA A 559 2.75 -6.28 -6.89
CA ALA A 559 1.77 -6.66 -5.88
C ALA A 559 2.02 -6.00 -4.53
N ASP A 560 3.22 -5.44 -4.31
CA ASP A 560 3.63 -4.84 -3.03
C ASP A 560 4.18 -3.41 -3.18
N ILE A 561 5.49 -3.24 -3.29
CA ILE A 561 6.19 -1.96 -3.43
C ILE A 561 6.89 -1.90 -4.79
N ALA A 562 7.12 -0.71 -5.30
CA ALA A 562 7.87 -0.53 -6.55
C ALA A 562 9.36 -0.82 -6.35
N ILE A 563 10.05 -1.12 -7.45
CA ILE A 563 11.48 -1.39 -7.48
C ILE A 563 12.29 -0.19 -6.99
N GLY A 564 11.92 1.05 -7.36
CA GLY A 564 12.60 2.26 -6.90
C GLY A 564 12.50 2.44 -5.38
N GLU A 565 11.28 2.35 -4.83
CA GLU A 565 11.06 2.43 -3.37
C GLU A 565 11.83 1.33 -2.60
N THR A 566 11.92 0.13 -3.17
CA THR A 566 12.72 -0.96 -2.58
C THR A 566 14.19 -0.61 -2.53
N LEU A 567 14.73 -0.04 -3.61
CA LEU A 567 16.12 0.39 -3.67
C LEU A 567 16.37 1.56 -2.70
N ASP A 568 15.47 2.53 -2.58
CA ASP A 568 15.57 3.62 -1.61
C ASP A 568 15.53 3.10 -0.16
N LYS A 569 14.65 2.14 0.15
CA LYS A 569 14.62 1.47 1.46
C LYS A 569 15.92 0.71 1.75
N SER A 570 16.43 -0.02 0.76
CA SER A 570 17.69 -0.76 0.91
C SER A 570 18.87 0.21 1.08
N ALA A 571 18.88 1.32 0.35
CA ALA A 571 19.90 2.36 0.45
C ALA A 571 19.96 2.98 1.85
N ARG A 572 18.82 3.34 2.44
CA ARG A 572 18.75 3.88 3.81
C ARG A 572 19.29 2.92 4.88
N LEU A 573 19.29 1.61 4.61
CA LEU A 573 19.83 0.60 5.52
C LEU A 573 21.32 0.35 5.30
N ILE A 574 21.75 0.35 4.04
CA ILE A 574 23.09 -0.11 3.63
C ILE A 574 24.10 1.04 3.61
N LEU A 575 23.70 2.24 3.20
CA LEU A 575 24.58 3.39 3.11
C LEU A 575 25.05 3.84 4.51
N PRO A 576 26.31 4.27 4.67
CA PRO A 576 26.77 4.91 5.91
C PRO A 576 25.98 6.21 6.18
N GLU A 577 25.74 6.54 7.45
CA GLU A 577 24.98 7.75 7.83
C GLU A 577 25.62 9.02 7.28
N SER A 578 26.96 9.10 7.22
CA SER A 578 27.68 10.23 6.63
C SER A 578 27.35 10.47 5.14
N VAL A 579 27.01 9.42 4.40
CA VAL A 579 26.60 9.50 2.99
C VAL A 579 25.15 9.96 2.88
N ILE A 580 24.29 9.57 3.83
CA ILE A 580 22.89 9.98 3.89
C ILE A 580 22.78 11.47 4.29
N GLU A 581 23.53 11.89 5.30
CA GLU A 581 23.52 13.29 5.80
C GLU A 581 24.07 14.29 4.76
N SER A 582 25.03 13.87 3.94
CA SER A 582 25.57 14.69 2.85
C SER A 582 24.73 14.65 1.56
N ALA A 583 23.63 13.89 1.54
CA ALA A 583 22.79 13.78 0.36
C ALA A 583 21.93 15.04 0.16
N ASN A 584 22.02 15.62 -1.05
CA ASN A 584 21.20 16.76 -1.46
C ASN A 584 19.81 16.35 -2.00
N THR A 585 19.48 15.07 -1.97
CA THR A 585 18.24 14.52 -2.55
C THR A 585 17.79 13.28 -1.77
N THR A 586 16.48 13.01 -1.79
CA THR A 586 15.85 11.83 -1.19
C THR A 586 15.84 10.60 -2.12
N MET A 587 16.36 10.73 -3.35
CA MET A 587 16.52 9.63 -4.32
C MET A 587 17.73 8.74 -3.99
N TYR A 588 17.66 8.01 -2.88
CA TYR A 588 18.78 7.23 -2.35
C TYR A 588 19.22 6.07 -3.25
N GLY A 589 18.37 5.53 -4.12
CA GLY A 589 18.70 4.46 -5.06
C GLY A 589 19.79 4.86 -6.06
N LYS A 590 19.83 6.13 -6.47
CA LYS A 590 20.91 6.67 -7.31
C LYS A 590 22.23 6.73 -6.57
N ILE A 591 22.18 7.03 -5.27
CA ILE A 591 23.36 7.06 -4.40
C ILE A 591 23.84 5.63 -4.14
N LEU A 592 22.92 4.69 -3.97
CA LEU A 592 23.20 3.27 -3.80
C LEU A 592 23.95 2.68 -4.99
N GLU A 593 23.56 3.04 -6.23
CA GLU A 593 24.29 2.62 -7.43
C GLU A 593 25.74 3.11 -7.40
N LYS A 594 25.97 4.40 -7.14
CA LYS A 594 27.32 4.98 -7.06
C LYS A 594 28.16 4.36 -5.95
N PHE A 595 27.53 4.05 -4.83
CA PHE A 595 28.18 3.40 -3.69
C PHE A 595 28.58 1.96 -4.00
N ALA A 596 27.72 1.21 -4.69
CA ALA A 596 27.97 -0.19 -5.04
C ALA A 596 28.96 -0.34 -6.22
N PHE A 597 28.94 0.59 -7.17
CA PHE A 597 29.71 0.55 -8.41
C PHE A 597 30.48 1.86 -8.63
N PRO A 598 31.48 2.18 -7.78
CA PRO A 598 32.24 3.42 -7.86
C PRO A 598 33.00 3.61 -9.19
N ASN A 599 33.43 2.54 -9.85
CA ASN A 599 34.12 2.55 -11.15
C ASN A 599 33.15 2.39 -12.33
N GLY A 600 31.84 2.35 -12.08
CA GLY A 600 30.80 2.23 -13.09
C GLY A 600 30.93 0.93 -13.91
N PRO A 601 30.97 0.99 -15.27
CA PRO A 601 31.00 -0.21 -16.13
C PRO A 601 32.07 -1.25 -15.81
N ALA A 602 33.20 -0.84 -15.25
CA ALA A 602 34.25 -1.78 -14.86
C ALA A 602 33.82 -2.72 -13.73
N ASP A 603 32.98 -2.26 -12.79
CA ASP A 603 32.61 -3.04 -11.60
C ASP A 603 31.55 -4.13 -11.87
N TYR A 604 30.87 -4.06 -13.01
CA TYR A 604 29.91 -5.08 -13.44
C TYR A 604 30.28 -5.74 -14.78
N ALA A 605 31.54 -5.61 -15.21
CA ALA A 605 32.07 -6.32 -16.38
C ALA A 605 32.02 -7.85 -16.21
N ASP A 606 32.18 -8.33 -14.98
CA ASP A 606 32.15 -9.75 -14.64
C ASP A 606 30.73 -10.29 -14.37
N TYR A 607 29.69 -9.47 -14.55
CA TYR A 607 28.32 -9.90 -14.34
C TYR A 607 27.93 -11.04 -15.29
N GLN A 608 27.48 -12.16 -14.74
CA GLN A 608 27.01 -13.32 -15.50
C GLN A 608 25.49 -13.47 -15.34
N PRO A 609 24.69 -13.40 -16.42
CA PRO A 609 23.25 -13.58 -16.35
C PRO A 609 22.89 -15.05 -16.14
N LEU A 610 21.73 -15.28 -15.50
CA LEU A 610 21.19 -16.61 -15.27
C LEU A 610 20.62 -17.20 -16.57
N LYS A 611 21.13 -18.35 -16.99
CA LYS A 611 20.84 -18.94 -18.31
C LYS A 611 19.46 -19.58 -18.39
N ASN A 612 18.98 -20.12 -17.27
CA ASN A 612 17.73 -20.85 -17.21
C ASN A 612 16.98 -20.57 -15.90
N ARG A 613 15.70 -20.98 -15.87
CA ARG A 613 14.84 -20.80 -14.69
C ARG A 613 15.29 -21.59 -13.47
N GLY A 614 16.03 -22.69 -13.66
CA GLY A 614 16.57 -23.48 -12.54
C GLY A 614 17.61 -22.68 -11.76
N GLU A 615 18.48 -21.96 -12.47
CA GLU A 615 19.50 -21.08 -11.87
C GLU A 615 18.88 -19.93 -11.08
N GLU A 616 17.71 -19.42 -11.47
CA GLU A 616 16.97 -18.36 -10.73
C GLU A 616 16.48 -18.80 -9.34
N VAL A 617 16.35 -20.11 -9.10
CA VAL A 617 15.90 -20.68 -7.81
C VAL A 617 17.08 -20.90 -6.86
N VAL A 618 18.30 -21.02 -7.41
CA VAL A 618 19.49 -21.30 -6.62
C VAL A 618 19.90 -20.07 -5.84
N LYS A 619 20.03 -20.21 -4.52
CA LYS A 619 20.52 -19.13 -3.65
C LYS A 619 22.00 -18.87 -3.94
N HIS A 620 22.34 -17.60 -4.13
CA HIS A 620 23.72 -17.19 -4.29
C HIS A 620 24.41 -17.13 -2.92
N ASN A 621 25.38 -18.00 -2.70
CA ASN A 621 26.20 -18.00 -1.49
C ASN A 621 27.33 -16.98 -1.63
N ASN A 622 27.59 -16.21 -0.59
CA ASN A 622 28.73 -15.28 -0.53
C ASN A 622 29.62 -15.57 0.67
N ILE A 623 30.78 -14.90 0.70
CA ILE A 623 31.80 -15.07 1.76
C ILE A 623 31.31 -14.61 3.15
N TRP A 624 30.21 -13.87 3.22
CA TRP A 624 29.62 -13.36 4.47
C TRP A 624 28.48 -14.25 5.01
N GLY A 625 28.17 -15.36 4.33
CA GLY A 625 27.26 -16.40 4.83
C GLY A 625 25.77 -16.04 4.78
N TRP A 626 25.40 -14.93 4.12
CA TRP A 626 23.99 -14.58 3.85
C TRP A 626 23.66 -14.73 2.37
N SER A 627 22.37 -14.85 2.06
CA SER A 627 21.90 -15.02 0.67
C SER A 627 20.52 -14.38 0.51
N PHE A 628 20.23 -13.82 -0.65
CA PHE A 628 18.90 -13.31 -0.96
C PHE A 628 18.09 -14.40 -1.67
N THR A 629 16.78 -14.38 -1.47
CA THR A 629 15.84 -15.25 -2.19
C THR A 629 15.12 -14.43 -3.25
N THR A 630 15.20 -14.87 -4.50
CA THR A 630 14.55 -14.18 -5.62
C THR A 630 13.02 -14.32 -5.53
N PRO A 631 12.26 -13.20 -5.52
CA PRO A 631 10.81 -13.24 -5.49
C PRO A 631 10.24 -14.05 -6.65
N TYR A 632 9.25 -14.90 -6.37
CA TYR A 632 8.57 -15.72 -7.39
C TYR A 632 9.49 -16.54 -8.32
N ALA A 633 10.71 -16.91 -7.86
CA ALA A 633 11.65 -17.71 -8.67
C ALA A 633 11.05 -19.04 -9.17
N ASN A 634 10.11 -19.61 -8.41
CA ASN A 634 9.47 -20.89 -8.73
C ASN A 634 8.23 -20.77 -9.63
N THR A 635 7.73 -19.56 -9.94
CA THR A 635 6.49 -19.37 -10.71
C THR A 635 6.73 -18.63 -12.02
N ARG A 636 5.87 -18.85 -13.01
CA ARG A 636 5.89 -18.12 -14.29
C ARG A 636 4.88 -16.98 -14.33
N ASP A 637 4.33 -16.60 -13.18
CA ASP A 637 3.31 -15.57 -13.09
C ASP A 637 3.89 -14.21 -13.45
N LEU A 638 3.20 -13.48 -14.32
CA LEU A 638 3.52 -12.11 -14.71
C LEU A 638 3.11 -11.12 -13.60
N LYS A 639 3.81 -11.21 -12.47
CA LYS A 639 3.62 -10.36 -11.29
C LYS A 639 4.98 -9.95 -10.73
N PHE A 640 5.06 -8.73 -10.21
CA PHE A 640 6.23 -8.26 -9.48
C PHE A 640 6.02 -8.26 -7.97
N SER A 641 7.12 -8.44 -7.24
CA SER A 641 7.20 -8.27 -5.79
C SER A 641 8.64 -7.90 -5.48
N PHE A 642 8.85 -6.83 -4.72
CA PHE A 642 10.18 -6.34 -4.36
C PHE A 642 10.36 -6.16 -2.85
N SER A 643 9.29 -6.26 -2.05
CA SER A 643 9.32 -6.03 -0.59
C SER A 643 10.32 -6.92 0.16
N SER A 644 10.50 -8.16 -0.29
CA SER A 644 11.40 -9.12 0.35
C SER A 644 12.86 -8.68 0.30
N VAL A 645 13.30 -7.96 -0.74
CA VAL A 645 14.70 -7.54 -0.90
C VAL A 645 15.11 -6.59 0.22
N SER A 646 14.34 -5.52 0.42
CA SER A 646 14.60 -4.56 1.52
C SER A 646 14.43 -5.22 2.90
N SER A 647 13.52 -6.18 3.04
CA SER A 647 13.31 -6.92 4.30
C SER A 647 14.48 -7.85 4.62
N MET A 648 15.05 -8.53 3.62
CA MET A 648 16.24 -9.37 3.78
C MET A 648 17.47 -8.52 4.14
N ALA A 649 17.67 -7.39 3.45
CA ALA A 649 18.73 -6.44 3.79
C ALA A 649 18.60 -5.94 5.24
N ARG A 650 17.39 -5.57 5.67
CA ARG A 650 17.11 -5.16 7.06
C ARG A 650 17.45 -6.27 8.05
N LYS A 651 17.02 -7.51 7.78
CA LYS A 651 17.29 -8.66 8.64
C LYS A 651 18.80 -8.89 8.80
N ILE A 652 19.56 -8.88 7.71
CA ILE A 652 21.02 -9.07 7.76
C ILE A 652 21.69 -7.99 8.61
N MET A 653 21.34 -6.72 8.38
CA MET A 653 21.87 -5.60 9.17
C MET A 653 21.49 -5.70 10.66
N ALA A 654 20.26 -6.12 10.97
CA ALA A 654 19.78 -6.29 12.33
C ALA A 654 20.46 -7.47 13.06
N ASP A 655 20.67 -8.61 12.38
CA ASP A 655 21.33 -9.78 12.95
C ASP A 655 22.81 -9.50 13.25
N LYS A 656 23.48 -8.71 12.39
CA LYS A 656 24.85 -8.22 12.62
C LYS A 656 24.92 -7.26 13.81
N ALA A 657 23.99 -6.32 13.90
CA ALA A 657 23.89 -5.40 15.03
C ALA A 657 23.66 -6.14 16.36
N LYS A 658 22.78 -7.15 16.38
CA LYS A 658 22.56 -8.00 17.57
C LYS A 658 23.79 -8.79 17.99
N SER A 659 24.61 -9.19 17.03
CA SER A 659 25.82 -9.98 17.26
C SER A 659 27.04 -9.11 17.60
N ASN A 660 26.88 -7.78 17.70
CA ASN A 660 27.98 -6.80 17.82
C ASN A 660 29.08 -6.99 16.75
N VAL A 661 28.71 -7.46 15.56
CA VAL A 661 29.63 -7.60 14.43
C VAL A 661 29.52 -6.35 13.57
N GLU A 662 30.62 -5.62 13.45
CA GLU A 662 30.69 -4.44 12.58
C GLU A 662 30.57 -4.84 11.10
N VAL A 663 29.68 -4.17 10.37
CA VAL A 663 29.50 -4.39 8.93
C VAL A 663 30.52 -3.55 8.18
N THR A 664 31.55 -4.23 7.67
CA THR A 664 32.62 -3.61 6.87
C THR A 664 32.10 -2.90 5.63
N GLN A 665 32.87 -1.96 5.10
CA GLN A 665 32.55 -1.26 3.86
C GLN A 665 32.35 -2.23 2.68
N ASP A 666 33.18 -3.27 2.57
CA ASP A 666 33.08 -4.28 1.52
C ASP A 666 31.80 -5.11 1.63
N GLU A 667 31.37 -5.45 2.85
CA GLU A 667 30.10 -6.15 3.09
C GLU A 667 28.90 -5.26 2.72
N ARG A 668 28.95 -3.95 3.01
CA ARG A 668 27.92 -2.99 2.58
C ARG A 668 27.82 -2.89 1.07
N VAL A 669 28.97 -2.82 0.37
CA VAL A 669 29.02 -2.84 -1.09
C VAL A 669 28.42 -4.13 -1.63
N ALA A 670 28.75 -5.29 -1.05
CA ALA A 670 28.18 -6.57 -1.44
C ALA A 670 26.65 -6.61 -1.22
N LEU A 671 26.14 -6.12 -0.09
CA LEU A 671 24.70 -6.01 0.17
C LEU A 671 23.99 -5.10 -0.83
N ALA A 672 24.60 -3.97 -1.19
CA ALA A 672 24.05 -3.04 -2.18
C ALA A 672 23.97 -3.70 -3.57
N ARG A 673 25.06 -4.36 -3.99
CA ARG A 673 25.13 -5.11 -5.26
C ARG A 673 24.11 -6.23 -5.32
N GLU A 674 23.97 -7.01 -4.24
CA GLU A 674 22.99 -8.09 -4.13
C GLU A 674 21.55 -7.56 -4.24
N SER A 675 21.25 -6.49 -3.50
CA SER A 675 19.91 -5.89 -3.48
C SER A 675 19.49 -5.43 -4.88
N MET A 676 20.39 -4.75 -5.60
CA MET A 676 20.14 -4.36 -6.99
C MET A 676 20.03 -5.56 -7.92
N ARG A 677 20.93 -6.55 -7.79
CA ARG A 677 20.95 -7.73 -8.66
C ARG A 677 19.62 -8.49 -8.58
N VAL A 678 19.16 -8.82 -7.37
CA VAL A 678 17.90 -9.58 -7.19
C VAL A 678 16.70 -8.82 -7.72
N CYS A 679 16.63 -7.51 -7.49
CA CYS A 679 15.58 -6.65 -8.06
C CYS A 679 15.59 -6.66 -9.60
N PHE A 680 16.75 -6.47 -10.22
CA PHE A 680 16.87 -6.37 -11.67
C PHE A 680 16.75 -7.71 -12.37
N GLU A 681 17.23 -8.80 -11.78
CA GLU A 681 17.05 -10.16 -12.30
C GLU A 681 15.59 -10.61 -12.23
N HIS A 682 14.87 -10.24 -11.17
CA HIS A 682 13.42 -10.48 -11.10
C HIS A 682 12.67 -9.74 -12.21
N LEU A 683 13.00 -8.45 -12.41
CA LEU A 683 12.45 -7.65 -13.50
C LEU A 683 12.75 -8.26 -14.87
N ALA A 684 14.00 -8.65 -15.11
CA ALA A 684 14.45 -9.25 -16.35
C ALA A 684 13.77 -10.60 -16.62
N SER A 685 13.71 -11.48 -15.61
CA SER A 685 13.04 -12.79 -15.70
C SER A 685 11.58 -12.64 -16.14
N ARG A 686 10.82 -11.71 -15.57
CA ARG A 686 9.43 -11.47 -15.98
C ARG A 686 9.30 -10.80 -17.33
N THR A 687 10.26 -9.96 -17.70
CA THR A 687 10.33 -9.38 -19.06
C THR A 687 10.50 -10.49 -20.09
N ILE A 688 11.37 -11.46 -19.85
CA ILE A 688 11.54 -12.64 -20.72
C ILE A 688 10.25 -13.47 -20.82
N ILE A 689 9.58 -13.74 -19.70
CA ILE A 689 8.30 -14.47 -19.71
C ILE A 689 7.24 -13.71 -20.54
N ALA A 690 7.17 -12.39 -20.40
CA ALA A 690 6.25 -11.55 -21.15
C ALA A 690 6.54 -11.62 -22.66
N LEU A 691 7.81 -11.54 -23.05
CA LEU A 691 8.22 -11.68 -24.45
C LEU A 691 7.90 -13.05 -25.02
N GLU A 692 8.19 -14.13 -24.29
CA GLU A 692 7.79 -15.48 -24.70
C GLU A 692 6.26 -15.62 -24.83
N HIS A 693 5.50 -14.99 -23.94
CA HIS A 693 4.04 -14.99 -23.98
C HIS A 693 3.53 -14.29 -25.24
N LEU A 694 4.06 -13.10 -25.56
CA LEU A 694 3.72 -12.34 -26.76
C LEU A 694 4.11 -13.10 -28.04
N GLN A 695 5.28 -13.74 -28.08
CA GLN A 695 5.73 -14.54 -29.22
C GLN A 695 4.86 -15.79 -29.43
N ARG A 696 4.36 -16.42 -28.35
CA ARG A 696 3.39 -17.52 -28.47
C ARG A 696 2.06 -17.02 -29.05
N GLN A 697 1.56 -15.88 -28.57
CA GLN A 697 0.32 -15.28 -29.06
C GLN A 697 0.40 -14.86 -30.55
N SER A 698 1.52 -14.29 -31.00
CA SER A 698 1.71 -13.87 -32.40
C SER A 698 1.65 -15.07 -33.36
N LYS A 699 2.34 -16.17 -33.01
CA LYS A 699 2.32 -17.44 -33.74
C LYS A 699 0.92 -18.02 -33.85
N LEU A 700 0.17 -18.06 -32.74
CA LEU A 700 -1.22 -18.54 -32.70
C LEU A 700 -2.16 -17.71 -33.58
N ARG A 701 -1.98 -16.39 -33.61
CA ARG A 701 -2.87 -15.46 -34.34
C ARG A 701 -2.48 -15.24 -35.80
N ARG A 702 -1.42 -15.89 -36.32
CA ARG A 702 -0.85 -15.66 -37.66
C ARG A 702 -0.62 -14.18 -37.99
N ARG A 703 -0.34 -13.35 -36.98
CA ARG A 703 -0.06 -11.91 -37.13
C ARG A 703 1.43 -11.66 -37.04
N HIS A 704 2.00 -10.96 -38.03
CA HIS A 704 3.40 -10.54 -38.07
C HIS A 704 3.66 -9.26 -37.25
N GLN A 705 3.11 -9.16 -36.03
CA GLN A 705 3.45 -8.08 -35.09
C GLN A 705 4.30 -8.68 -33.98
N GLU A 706 5.61 -8.82 -34.25
CA GLU A 706 6.60 -9.12 -33.23
C GLU A 706 7.10 -7.81 -32.58
N VAL A 707 7.49 -7.90 -31.31
CA VAL A 707 8.01 -6.76 -30.55
C VAL A 707 9.53 -6.73 -30.69
N ASP A 708 10.05 -5.70 -31.34
CA ASP A 708 11.50 -5.55 -31.58
C ASP A 708 12.18 -4.59 -30.60
N ILE A 709 11.40 -3.89 -29.78
CA ILE A 709 11.89 -2.84 -28.88
C ILE A 709 11.35 -3.04 -27.46
N LEU A 710 12.27 -3.05 -26.49
CA LEU A 710 12.00 -2.92 -25.07
C LEU A 710 12.35 -1.48 -24.63
N VAL A 711 11.32 -0.70 -24.31
CA VAL A 711 11.46 0.61 -23.68
C VAL A 711 11.66 0.42 -22.18
N VAL A 712 12.66 1.08 -21.59
CA VAL A 712 12.82 1.18 -20.13
C VAL A 712 12.61 2.64 -19.75
N SER A 713 11.57 2.91 -18.97
CA SER A 713 11.17 4.28 -18.59
C SER A 713 10.98 4.42 -17.08
N GLY A 714 10.89 5.67 -16.60
CA GLY A 714 10.85 6.01 -15.18
C GLY A 714 12.23 6.20 -14.55
N GLY A 715 12.26 6.73 -13.32
CA GLY A 715 13.51 7.17 -12.68
C GLY A 715 14.58 6.08 -12.49
N VAL A 716 14.17 4.81 -12.38
CA VAL A 716 15.11 3.69 -12.23
C VAL A 716 15.75 3.30 -13.56
N ALA A 717 15.18 3.72 -14.71
CA ALA A 717 15.76 3.51 -16.03
C ALA A 717 17.13 4.18 -16.22
N ALA A 718 17.44 5.19 -15.40
CA ALA A 718 18.75 5.83 -15.41
C ALA A 718 19.88 4.96 -14.82
N ASN A 719 19.54 3.84 -14.16
CA ASN A 719 20.50 2.92 -13.56
C ASN A 719 21.20 2.09 -14.64
N ARG A 720 22.52 2.18 -14.73
CA ARG A 720 23.32 1.53 -15.76
C ARG A 720 23.48 0.03 -15.52
N PHE A 721 23.46 -0.38 -14.25
CA PHE A 721 23.51 -1.80 -13.91
C PHE A 721 22.22 -2.51 -14.33
N LEU A 722 21.04 -1.90 -14.15
CA LEU A 722 19.77 -2.40 -14.68
C LEU A 722 19.83 -2.64 -16.20
N MET A 723 20.32 -1.66 -16.95
CA MET A 723 20.44 -1.77 -18.42
C MET A 723 21.36 -2.93 -18.82
N THR A 724 22.44 -3.14 -18.07
CA THR A 724 23.36 -4.27 -18.27
C THR A 724 22.66 -5.60 -18.00
N VAL A 725 21.95 -5.73 -16.87
CA VAL A 725 21.20 -6.95 -16.51
C VAL A 725 20.15 -7.28 -17.57
N LEU A 726 19.34 -6.30 -18.00
CA LEU A 726 18.30 -6.51 -19.02
C LEU A 726 18.91 -6.96 -20.35
N ARG A 727 19.99 -6.31 -20.81
CA ARG A 727 20.65 -6.70 -22.06
C ARG A 727 21.21 -8.11 -21.99
N SER A 728 21.97 -8.43 -20.93
CA SER A 728 22.57 -9.75 -20.73
C SER A 728 21.53 -10.87 -20.63
N PHE A 729 20.39 -10.61 -19.97
CA PHE A 729 19.26 -11.55 -19.91
C PHE A 729 18.64 -11.77 -21.30
N LEU A 730 18.39 -10.72 -22.06
CA LEU A 730 17.85 -10.85 -23.42
C LEU A 730 18.77 -11.68 -24.33
N ASP A 731 20.07 -11.45 -24.26
CA ASP A 731 21.06 -12.17 -25.06
C ASP A 731 21.07 -13.67 -24.78
N VAL A 732 21.19 -14.04 -23.51
CA VAL A 732 21.31 -15.46 -23.11
C VAL A 732 19.99 -16.21 -23.23
N ARG A 733 18.85 -15.51 -23.18
CA ARG A 733 17.51 -16.10 -23.28
C ARG A 733 16.94 -16.14 -24.70
N GLY A 734 17.74 -15.80 -25.72
CA GLY A 734 17.35 -15.93 -27.14
C GLY A 734 16.59 -14.73 -27.72
N PHE A 735 16.63 -13.59 -27.04
CA PHE A 735 15.99 -12.32 -27.44
C PHE A 735 17.02 -11.25 -27.83
N SER A 736 18.19 -11.65 -28.35
CA SER A 736 19.27 -10.73 -28.74
C SER A 736 18.88 -9.72 -29.83
N HIS A 737 17.87 -10.02 -30.63
CA HIS A 737 17.31 -9.14 -31.66
C HIS A 737 16.53 -7.94 -31.08
N ILE A 738 16.07 -8.03 -29.82
CA ILE A 738 15.31 -6.94 -29.19
C ILE A 738 16.26 -5.80 -28.80
N ARG A 739 15.92 -4.59 -29.25
CA ARG A 739 16.66 -3.37 -28.89
C ARG A 739 16.13 -2.81 -27.58
N VAL A 740 17.02 -2.54 -26.63
CA VAL A 740 16.66 -1.88 -25.37
C VAL A 740 16.90 -0.38 -25.51
N ILE A 741 15.87 0.43 -25.28
CA ILE A 741 15.92 1.88 -25.39
C ILE A 741 15.49 2.49 -24.05
N ALA A 742 16.27 3.45 -23.56
CA ALA A 742 15.91 4.27 -22.40
C ALA A 742 16.07 5.75 -22.77
N PRO A 743 15.18 6.64 -22.29
CA PRO A 743 15.39 8.09 -22.41
C PRO A 743 16.70 8.54 -21.75
N PRO A 744 17.24 9.72 -22.09
CA PRO A 744 18.37 10.28 -21.35
C PRO A 744 17.94 10.58 -19.89
N PRO A 745 18.87 10.53 -18.91
CA PRO A 745 18.52 10.60 -17.49
C PRO A 745 17.66 11.81 -17.07
N TYR A 746 17.82 12.97 -17.71
CA TYR A 746 17.03 14.18 -17.41
C TYR A 746 15.57 14.11 -17.90
N LEU A 747 15.25 13.16 -18.78
CA LEU A 747 13.89 12.84 -19.24
C LEU A 747 13.34 11.56 -18.61
N CYS A 748 14.12 10.82 -17.82
CA CYS A 748 13.67 9.64 -17.10
C CYS A 748 12.87 9.96 -15.84
N THR A 749 13.09 11.14 -15.25
CA THR A 749 12.35 11.63 -14.07
C THR A 749 11.03 12.28 -14.47
N ASP A 750 10.13 12.48 -13.51
CA ASP A 750 8.89 13.21 -13.76
C ASP A 750 9.21 14.65 -14.20
N ASN A 751 8.71 15.05 -15.37
CA ASN A 751 8.95 16.36 -15.93
C ASN A 751 7.79 16.80 -16.85
N ALA A 752 7.70 18.10 -17.13
CA ALA A 752 6.63 18.63 -17.97
C ALA A 752 6.86 18.38 -19.47
N ALA A 753 8.08 18.06 -19.92
CA ALA A 753 8.34 17.77 -21.33
C ALA A 753 7.73 16.43 -21.78
N MET A 754 7.78 15.39 -20.94
CA MET A 754 7.09 14.12 -21.21
C MET A 754 5.57 14.30 -21.30
N ILE A 755 5.00 15.15 -20.44
CA ILE A 755 3.57 15.49 -20.44
C ILE A 755 3.22 16.29 -21.69
N GLY A 756 4.05 17.27 -22.04
CA GLY A 756 3.95 18.05 -23.28
C GLY A 756 3.92 17.16 -24.51
N TRP A 757 4.86 16.22 -24.61
CA TRP A 757 4.95 15.31 -25.76
C TRP A 757 3.75 14.38 -25.88
N ALA A 758 3.32 13.74 -24.78
CA ALA A 758 2.10 12.94 -24.81
C ALA A 758 0.86 13.78 -25.13
N GLY A 759 0.83 15.04 -24.68
CA GLY A 759 -0.16 16.02 -25.08
C GLY A 759 -0.15 16.29 -26.58
N ILE A 760 1.02 16.45 -27.20
CA ILE A 760 1.18 16.65 -28.65
C ILE A 760 0.64 15.43 -29.41
N GLU A 761 1.06 14.21 -29.05
CA GLU A 761 0.57 13.01 -29.75
C GLU A 761 -0.95 12.83 -29.61
N MET A 762 -1.52 13.16 -28.45
CA MET A 762 -2.98 13.14 -28.23
C MET A 762 -3.70 14.23 -29.02
N PHE A 763 -3.15 15.45 -29.05
CA PHE A 763 -3.71 16.59 -29.77
C PHE A 763 -3.72 16.35 -31.29
N GLU A 764 -2.62 15.85 -31.85
CA GLU A 764 -2.52 15.45 -33.27
C GLU A 764 -3.46 14.27 -33.62
N ALA A 765 -3.74 13.41 -32.65
CA ALA A 765 -4.76 12.37 -32.80
C ALA A 765 -6.21 12.91 -32.71
N GLY A 766 -6.38 14.22 -32.49
CA GLY A 766 -7.66 14.93 -32.43
C GLY A 766 -8.30 14.98 -31.05
N TYR A 767 -7.56 14.68 -29.97
CA TYR A 767 -8.09 14.65 -28.61
C TYR A 767 -7.76 15.93 -27.84
N THR A 768 -8.80 16.59 -27.34
CA THR A 768 -8.73 17.65 -26.34
C THR A 768 -9.57 17.29 -25.12
N THR A 769 -9.48 18.07 -24.06
CA THR A 769 -10.16 17.81 -22.80
C THR A 769 -11.09 18.98 -22.45
N ASP A 770 -12.32 18.65 -22.05
CA ASP A 770 -13.29 19.62 -21.57
C ASP A 770 -12.84 20.29 -20.25
N LEU A 771 -13.20 21.56 -20.06
CA LEU A 771 -12.81 22.33 -18.87
C LEU A 771 -13.42 21.80 -17.57
N SER A 772 -14.49 20.99 -17.64
CA SER A 772 -15.05 20.27 -16.48
C SER A 772 -14.17 19.12 -15.98
N CYS A 773 -13.08 18.78 -16.69
CA CYS A 773 -12.20 17.68 -16.30
C CYS A 773 -11.67 17.84 -14.87
N ARG A 774 -11.55 16.72 -14.15
CA ARG A 774 -11.10 16.70 -12.76
C ARG A 774 -9.83 15.87 -12.64
N ALA A 775 -9.04 16.17 -11.62
CA ALA A 775 -7.89 15.36 -11.24
C ALA A 775 -8.34 13.94 -10.85
N ILE A 776 -7.67 12.95 -11.44
CA ILE A 776 -7.97 11.53 -11.29
C ILE A 776 -6.89 10.89 -10.43
N ARG A 777 -7.30 10.31 -9.30
CA ARG A 777 -6.37 9.65 -8.36
C ARG A 777 -5.83 8.35 -8.92
N LYS A 778 -6.73 7.49 -9.38
CA LYS A 778 -6.45 6.18 -9.98
C LYS A 778 -7.00 6.18 -11.39
N TRP A 779 -6.12 5.91 -12.34
CA TRP A 779 -6.43 5.88 -13.76
C TRP A 779 -5.50 4.84 -14.36
N THR A 780 -6.06 3.76 -14.90
CA THR A 780 -5.24 2.74 -15.55
C THR A 780 -4.99 3.09 -17.02
N LEU A 781 -3.93 2.50 -17.55
CA LEU A 781 -3.61 2.57 -18.98
C LEU A 781 -4.39 1.52 -19.78
N ASP A 782 -4.82 0.44 -19.14
CA ASP A 782 -5.35 -0.74 -19.80
C ASP A 782 -6.81 -0.53 -20.24
N PRO A 783 -7.11 -0.53 -21.55
CA PRO A 783 -8.47 -0.36 -22.03
C PRO A 783 -9.40 -1.52 -21.66
N SER A 784 -8.88 -2.67 -21.22
CA SER A 784 -9.67 -3.82 -20.75
C SER A 784 -10.04 -3.75 -19.28
N ALA A 785 -9.52 -2.78 -18.53
CA ALA A 785 -9.88 -2.56 -17.15
C ALA A 785 -11.28 -1.91 -17.01
N GLU A 786 -11.84 -1.98 -15.81
CA GLU A 786 -13.20 -1.49 -15.52
C GLU A 786 -13.39 0.01 -15.79
N ASP A 787 -12.33 0.81 -15.65
CA ASP A 787 -12.37 2.25 -15.89
C ASP A 787 -12.19 2.62 -17.38
N GLY A 788 -12.05 1.64 -18.29
CA GLY A 788 -11.90 1.84 -19.73
C GLY A 788 -10.53 2.39 -20.19
N GLY A 789 -9.52 2.43 -19.31
CA GLY A 789 -8.19 2.93 -19.64
C GLY A 789 -8.15 4.44 -19.91
N ILE A 790 -7.30 4.87 -20.86
CA ILE A 790 -7.12 6.30 -21.17
C ILE A 790 -8.42 6.96 -21.63
N LEU A 791 -9.19 6.31 -22.50
CA LEU A 791 -10.42 6.90 -23.03
C LEU A 791 -11.64 6.75 -22.11
N GLY A 792 -11.55 5.93 -21.07
CA GLY A 792 -12.66 5.79 -20.12
C GLY A 792 -12.77 6.94 -19.13
N ALA A 793 -11.77 7.83 -19.05
CA ALA A 793 -11.91 9.10 -18.35
C ALA A 793 -12.89 10.04 -19.07
N GLU A 794 -13.88 10.55 -18.34
CA GLU A 794 -14.87 11.50 -18.88
C GLU A 794 -14.24 12.79 -19.42
N GLY A 795 -14.93 13.50 -20.32
CA GLY A 795 -14.55 14.84 -20.77
C GLY A 795 -13.51 14.87 -21.89
N TRP A 796 -13.27 13.77 -22.60
CA TRP A 796 -12.56 13.82 -23.89
C TRP A 796 -13.46 14.46 -24.96
N ILE A 797 -12.90 15.42 -25.70
CA ILE A 797 -13.51 16.03 -26.88
C ILE A 797 -12.68 15.58 -28.08
N ARG A 798 -13.35 15.05 -29.11
CA ARG A 798 -12.69 14.66 -30.36
C ARG A 798 -13.00 15.69 -31.45
N GLY A 799 -11.99 16.43 -31.87
CA GLY A 799 -12.10 17.35 -33.01
C GLY A 799 -12.06 16.60 -34.35
N GLU A 800 -12.48 17.28 -35.43
CA GLU A 800 -12.08 16.89 -36.78
C GLU A 800 -10.54 16.99 -36.86
N LYS A 801 -9.87 16.05 -37.55
CA LYS A 801 -8.41 16.04 -37.67
C LYS A 801 -7.94 17.42 -38.13
N VAL A 802 -7.08 18.05 -37.33
CA VAL A 802 -6.30 19.21 -37.80
C VAL A 802 -5.31 18.63 -38.82
N ASP A 803 -5.53 18.92 -40.09
CA ASP A 803 -4.58 18.55 -41.15
C ASP A 803 -3.27 19.32 -40.88
N PRO A 804 -2.09 18.67 -40.91
CA PRO A 804 -0.82 19.26 -40.48
C PRO A 804 -0.43 20.58 -41.18
#